data_AF-A0A928FB84-F1
#
_entry.id   AF-A0A928FB84-F1
#
_cell.length_a   1.000
_cell.length_b   1.000
_cell.length_c   1.000
_cell.angle_alpha   90.00
_cell.angle_beta   90.00
_cell.angle_gamma   90.00
#
_symmetry.space_group_name_H-M   'P 1'
#
loop_
_entity.id
_entity.type
_entity.pdbx_description
1 polymer ?
#
loop_
_entity_poly.entity_id
_entity_poly.type
_entity_poly.pdbx_seq_one_letter_code
_entity_poly.pdbx_strand_id
1 'polypeptide(L)'
;MQQLPKGYYAVQSDFENSPKDTFTYKGVTYIVEAGVNLFATCAEANAAAIETPDEVLAGLPYEEFTAPVLLLSAGVHHIGGKREDMVVVGASRFLLGEQAGVEPNIFHTEDPTVVPTLNPARVGEGESELRGARWFSRMNITGDNEIATLVLDGFTCSKFFRVADLRAKSDYPCTLTFRNIIHTGPCGYPLYDAARLDADTALHRTVRLENIRLENFYDYGRGGMFAQLNAESITFSRVVINHTSQVFGFTDITRSISCYTKNAPVTRIDINGCYFKELGGENGISTSLVGNEDSALEMHVRDSVFVDASRVGEGFLTPHLANENCSLTVEGCLLVDTRGNRAAVSIWGEGDRVTLTDCRLEGFETAVEHAVMPPVDAPDKIENHADDWQTATADTHTVLGTDNADFTALEDYYAAYRPYYGDQHVHSDCGGTSDGKFPLADWPAAMDEKQLDFAAIVDHKQMRGFFLPEWDEERFIIGTEPGTTITDLENVIDRSMHYNMLFPHKYGLAMVMANFPEFEFRGDELTGSYKYPKFTKERFMELTRYIQSIGGIMVHPHPKTMMASDNPLDYYMGEHMYLEVMVGSYRHHSSIRSYDLWCDILALGKHVWASGGSDTHGGVSNGCVSTFYSKKKSGRAFFDVMHSADYAVGALGIQMMIDGHPMGSELVYRDGMRLTLRVGDFHAPAFRENTAYELRVYTDEGLAYASMFNGRETQHLSLAVQKRAFYRAEVVDLTHGGFRIAVGNPIWLDGKEAETEAENEA
;
A
#
# COMPACT_ATOMS: atom_id res chain seq x y z
N MET A 1 44.17 1.74 22.61
CA MET A 1 42.85 1.99 23.20
C MET A 1 42.89 1.63 24.67
N GLN A 2 42.29 2.44 25.53
CA GLN A 2 41.85 1.94 26.84
C GLN A 2 41.01 0.68 26.58
N GLN A 3 41.28 -0.39 27.31
CA GLN A 3 40.35 -1.52 27.33
C GLN A 3 39.01 -0.95 27.78
N LEU A 4 37.97 -1.08 26.94
CA LEU A 4 36.63 -0.76 27.38
C LEU A 4 36.34 -1.62 28.63
N PRO A 5 35.62 -1.08 29.63
CA PRO A 5 35.24 -1.87 30.78
C PRO A 5 34.46 -3.11 30.35
N LYS A 6 34.51 -4.14 31.18
CA LYS A 6 33.78 -5.38 30.98
C LYS A 6 32.30 -5.06 30.71
N GLY A 7 31.72 -5.70 29.69
CA GLY A 7 30.32 -5.50 29.30
C GLY A 7 30.06 -4.43 28.23
N TYR A 8 31.06 -3.62 27.87
CA TYR A 8 31.01 -2.73 26.71
C TYR A 8 31.71 -3.33 25.49
N TYR A 9 31.08 -3.20 24.33
CA TYR A 9 31.59 -3.72 23.08
C TYR A 9 31.45 -2.66 21.98
N ALA A 10 32.58 -2.22 21.42
CA ALA A 10 32.57 -1.26 20.33
C ALA A 10 32.39 -1.94 18.97
N VAL A 11 31.59 -1.30 18.12
CA VAL A 11 31.36 -1.62 16.71
C VAL A 11 31.67 -0.35 15.93
N GLN A 12 32.64 -0.41 15.01
CA GLN A 12 33.04 0.73 14.19
C GLN A 12 32.67 0.48 12.72
N SER A 13 32.38 1.55 11.96
CA SER A 13 31.96 1.49 10.56
C SER A 13 33.11 1.78 9.58
N ASP A 14 32.99 1.32 8.34
CA ASP A 14 33.99 1.52 7.28
C ASP A 14 33.95 2.96 6.73
N PHE A 15 35.11 3.57 6.48
CA PHE A 15 35.26 4.75 5.61
C PHE A 15 35.79 4.32 4.24
N GLU A 16 35.24 4.86 3.15
CA GLU A 16 35.72 4.58 1.79
C GLU A 16 37.23 4.97 1.64
N ASN A 17 38.07 3.98 1.27
CA ASN A 17 39.49 4.08 0.82
C ASN A 17 40.67 3.96 1.84
N SER A 18 40.71 3.05 2.83
CA SER A 18 41.92 2.84 3.69
C SER A 18 42.59 1.45 3.60
N PRO A 19 43.91 1.26 3.90
CA PRO A 19 44.67 0.01 3.69
C PRO A 19 44.77 -0.95 4.91
N LYS A 20 45.14 -2.23 4.66
CA LYS A 20 45.20 -3.42 5.58
C LYS A 20 46.44 -3.51 6.46
N ASP A 21 46.26 -3.81 7.76
CA ASP A 21 47.29 -4.28 8.71
C ASP A 21 46.82 -5.52 9.52
N THR A 22 47.60 -6.11 10.44
CA THR A 22 47.23 -7.40 11.12
C THR A 22 47.50 -7.43 12.63
N PHE A 23 46.65 -8.11 13.42
CA PHE A 23 46.96 -8.47 14.83
C PHE A 23 46.28 -9.77 15.32
N THR A 24 46.73 -10.32 16.47
CA THR A 24 46.31 -11.63 17.02
C THR A 24 45.60 -11.51 18.37
N TYR A 25 44.44 -12.17 18.54
CA TYR A 25 43.73 -12.32 19.83
C TYR A 25 43.26 -13.77 20.02
N LYS A 26 43.39 -14.31 21.24
CA LYS A 26 43.08 -15.72 21.61
C LYS A 26 43.69 -16.77 20.66
N GLY A 27 44.90 -16.54 20.16
CA GLY A 27 45.63 -17.51 19.33
C GLY A 27 45.19 -17.54 17.85
N VAL A 28 44.32 -16.63 17.43
CA VAL A 28 43.86 -16.48 16.05
C VAL A 28 44.39 -15.15 15.50
N THR A 29 44.94 -15.17 14.29
CA THR A 29 45.52 -14.00 13.62
C THR A 29 44.51 -13.40 12.65
N TYR A 30 44.27 -12.10 12.77
CA TYR A 30 43.27 -11.36 11.99
C TYR A 30 43.95 -10.31 11.10
N ILE A 31 43.38 -10.10 9.91
CA ILE A 31 43.73 -9.03 8.96
C ILE A 31 42.68 -7.93 9.15
N VAL A 32 43.09 -6.71 9.50
CA VAL A 32 42.24 -5.56 9.81
C VAL A 32 42.75 -4.31 9.07
N GLU A 33 41.91 -3.62 8.29
CA GLU A 33 42.24 -2.28 7.77
C GLU A 33 42.24 -1.24 8.89
N ALA A 34 42.92 -0.10 8.68
CA ALA A 34 42.97 0.99 9.67
C ALA A 34 41.58 1.59 9.93
N GLY A 35 40.91 0.99 10.91
CA GLY A 35 39.67 1.33 11.58
C GLY A 35 39.49 0.20 12.60
N VAL A 36 39.42 0.49 13.90
CA VAL A 36 39.46 -0.59 14.90
C VAL A 36 38.09 -1.23 15.04
N ASN A 37 37.72 -2.07 14.08
CA ASN A 37 36.54 -2.92 14.15
C ASN A 37 36.89 -4.19 14.96
N LEU A 38 36.24 -4.41 16.11
CA LEU A 38 36.36 -5.67 16.85
C LEU A 38 35.51 -6.81 16.25
N PHE A 39 34.50 -6.48 15.43
CA PHE A 39 33.55 -7.42 14.80
C PHE A 39 33.17 -6.96 13.39
N ALA A 40 32.93 -7.90 12.47
CA ALA A 40 32.59 -7.60 11.07
C ALA A 40 31.09 -7.36 10.84
N THR A 41 30.24 -7.77 11.79
CA THR A 41 28.79 -7.55 11.74
C THR A 41 28.21 -7.26 13.12
N CYS A 42 27.05 -6.59 13.19
CA CYS A 42 26.29 -6.47 14.44
C CYS A 42 25.89 -7.85 15.01
N ALA A 43 25.72 -8.87 14.17
CA ALA A 43 25.39 -10.23 14.60
C ALA A 43 26.56 -10.89 15.36
N GLU A 44 27.79 -10.72 14.86
CA GLU A 44 29.01 -11.19 15.53
C GLU A 44 29.24 -10.47 16.86
N ALA A 45 29.06 -9.15 16.87
CA ALA A 45 29.14 -8.35 18.09
C ALA A 45 28.07 -8.80 19.12
N ASN A 46 26.86 -9.06 18.67
CA ASN A 46 25.76 -9.52 19.51
C ASN A 46 26.05 -10.89 20.17
N ALA A 47 26.66 -11.82 19.43
CA ALA A 47 27.07 -13.12 19.95
C ALA A 47 28.22 -13.03 20.98
N ALA A 48 29.10 -12.04 20.84
CA ALA A 48 30.23 -11.84 21.75
C ALA A 48 29.86 -11.05 23.02
N ALA A 49 28.81 -10.24 22.97
CA ALA A 49 28.41 -9.37 24.07
C ALA A 49 27.63 -10.11 25.17
N ILE A 50 28.33 -10.77 26.10
CA ILE A 50 27.71 -11.71 27.07
C ILE A 50 27.49 -11.16 28.48
N GLU A 51 28.07 -10.01 28.83
CA GLU A 51 28.10 -9.52 30.21
C GLU A 51 27.58 -8.09 30.31
N THR A 52 26.83 -7.80 31.38
CA THR A 52 26.35 -6.45 31.70
C THR A 52 27.49 -5.61 32.25
N PRO A 53 27.62 -4.33 31.88
CA PRO A 53 28.63 -3.46 32.46
C PRO A 53 28.47 -3.23 33.97
N ASP A 54 29.59 -3.24 34.69
CA ASP A 54 29.62 -2.96 36.14
C ASP A 54 29.68 -1.45 36.46
N GLU A 55 29.99 -0.60 35.46
CA GLU A 55 30.08 0.86 35.60
C GLU A 55 29.56 1.58 34.35
N VAL A 56 29.00 2.79 34.50
CA VAL A 56 28.56 3.63 33.39
C VAL A 56 29.70 4.51 32.88
N LEU A 57 29.97 4.46 31.57
CA LEU A 57 30.93 5.38 30.94
C LEU A 57 30.40 6.82 30.96
N ALA A 58 31.31 7.76 31.24
CA ALA A 58 30.99 9.18 31.23
C ALA A 58 30.42 9.61 29.86
N GLY A 59 29.28 10.31 29.88
CA GLY A 59 28.59 10.79 28.68
C GLY A 59 27.46 9.89 28.18
N LEU A 60 27.27 8.70 28.75
CA LEU A 60 26.09 7.87 28.45
C LEU A 60 24.85 8.35 29.23
N PRO A 61 23.64 8.26 28.64
CA PRO A 61 22.41 8.84 29.23
C PRO A 61 21.73 7.91 30.25
N TYR A 62 22.43 6.91 30.80
CA TYR A 62 21.86 5.91 31.69
C TYR A 62 22.55 5.96 33.05
N GLU A 63 21.80 5.78 34.13
CA GLU A 63 22.37 5.71 35.48
C GLU A 63 22.99 4.32 35.77
N GLU A 64 22.42 3.27 35.18
CA GLU A 64 22.92 1.88 35.21
C GLU A 64 22.42 1.09 33.98
N PHE A 65 23.10 -0.01 33.64
CA PHE A 65 22.71 -0.92 32.56
C PHE A 65 22.25 -2.28 33.11
N THR A 66 21.19 -2.84 32.54
CA THR A 66 20.65 -4.16 32.93
C THR A 66 21.05 -5.27 31.97
N ALA A 67 21.70 -4.93 30.85
CA ALA A 67 22.09 -5.84 29.80
C ALA A 67 23.41 -5.37 29.13
N PRO A 68 24.09 -6.24 28.37
CA PRO A 68 25.30 -5.87 27.61
C PRO A 68 25.07 -4.69 26.66
N VAL A 69 26.11 -3.88 26.48
CA VAL A 69 26.06 -2.64 25.68
C VAL A 69 26.93 -2.76 24.43
N LEU A 70 26.33 -2.54 23.25
CA LEU A 70 27.02 -2.33 21.98
C LEU A 70 27.08 -0.83 21.70
N LEU A 71 28.29 -0.29 21.58
CA LEU A 71 28.57 1.10 21.21
C LEU A 71 28.91 1.15 19.72
N LEU A 72 28.08 1.80 18.92
CA LEU A 72 28.28 1.98 17.49
C LEU A 72 28.91 3.36 17.25
N SER A 73 30.07 3.40 16.60
CA SER A 73 30.70 4.67 16.21
C SER A 73 29.88 5.38 15.14
N ALA A 74 30.21 6.63 14.88
CA ALA A 74 29.79 7.34 13.67
C ALA A 74 30.17 6.58 12.40
N GLY A 75 29.39 6.84 11.35
CA GLY A 75 29.46 6.28 10.01
C GLY A 75 28.40 5.21 9.76
N VAL A 76 28.49 4.53 8.60
CA VAL A 76 27.39 3.73 8.04
C VAL A 76 27.52 2.26 8.40
N HIS A 77 26.51 1.73 9.08
CA HIS A 77 26.40 0.33 9.50
C HIS A 77 25.35 -0.38 8.64
N HIS A 78 25.80 -1.29 7.80
CA HIS A 78 24.93 -2.05 6.89
C HIS A 78 24.25 -3.24 7.61
N ILE A 79 22.93 -3.31 7.49
CA ILE A 79 22.09 -4.36 8.06
C ILE A 79 21.46 -5.15 6.91
N GLY A 80 21.75 -6.45 6.75
CA GLY A 80 20.99 -7.34 5.87
C GLY A 80 21.18 -7.15 4.35
N GLY A 81 22.42 -7.24 3.85
CA GLY A 81 22.73 -7.13 2.42
C GLY A 81 22.14 -8.24 1.53
N LYS A 82 21.94 -9.44 2.08
CA LYS A 82 21.28 -10.60 1.46
C LYS A 82 20.28 -11.24 2.42
N ARG A 83 19.43 -12.15 1.90
CA ARG A 83 18.45 -12.92 2.69
C ARG A 83 19.09 -13.70 3.85
N GLU A 84 20.34 -14.13 3.69
CA GLU A 84 21.13 -14.82 4.71
C GLU A 84 21.80 -13.89 5.75
N ASP A 85 21.78 -12.57 5.53
CA ASP A 85 22.48 -11.57 6.36
C ASP A 85 21.57 -10.84 7.36
N MET A 86 20.36 -11.35 7.62
CA MET A 86 19.44 -10.74 8.59
C MET A 86 20.06 -10.72 9.99
N VAL A 87 20.02 -9.56 10.66
CA VAL A 87 20.54 -9.43 12.02
C VAL A 87 19.52 -10.02 12.99
N VAL A 88 19.93 -11.05 13.72
CA VAL A 88 19.13 -11.71 14.73
C VAL A 88 19.57 -11.28 16.13
N VAL A 89 18.65 -10.70 16.90
CA VAL A 89 18.82 -10.38 18.31
C VAL A 89 18.21 -11.52 19.12
N GLY A 90 19.05 -12.31 19.78
CA GLY A 90 18.67 -13.46 20.59
C GLY A 90 18.71 -13.26 22.11
N ALA A 91 19.28 -12.15 22.60
CA ALA A 91 19.43 -11.85 24.03
C ALA A 91 19.22 -10.36 24.32
N SER A 92 18.99 -10.01 25.59
CA SER A 92 18.76 -8.61 26.01
C SER A 92 19.99 -7.73 25.73
N ARG A 93 19.81 -6.52 25.18
CA ARG A 93 20.91 -5.63 24.75
C ARG A 93 20.55 -4.14 24.78
N PHE A 94 21.58 -3.31 24.93
CA PHE A 94 21.56 -1.89 24.57
C PHE A 94 22.40 -1.68 23.31
N LEU A 95 21.81 -1.08 22.29
CA LEU A 95 22.46 -0.67 21.05
C LEU A 95 22.49 0.86 21.04
N LEU A 96 23.68 1.45 21.19
CA LEU A 96 23.85 2.89 21.35
C LEU A 96 24.69 3.44 20.20
N GLY A 97 24.14 4.38 19.43
CA GLY A 97 24.89 5.15 18.44
C GLY A 97 25.62 6.34 19.08
N GLU A 98 26.46 7.00 18.30
CA GLU A 98 27.23 8.17 18.74
C GLU A 98 26.33 9.34 19.22
N GLN A 99 25.06 9.35 18.81
CA GLN A 99 24.06 10.35 19.18
C GLN A 99 23.10 9.87 20.29
N ALA A 100 23.47 8.82 21.04
CA ALA A 100 22.62 8.29 22.11
C ALA A 100 22.29 9.36 23.17
N GLY A 101 21.01 9.49 23.51
CA GLY A 101 20.52 10.51 24.44
C GLY A 101 20.33 11.91 23.86
N VAL A 102 20.75 12.15 22.61
CA VAL A 102 20.56 13.45 21.94
C VAL A 102 19.17 13.50 21.29
N GLU A 103 18.28 14.33 21.82
CA GLU A 103 16.93 14.49 21.27
C GLU A 103 16.99 15.05 19.83
N PRO A 104 16.30 14.43 18.84
CA PRO A 104 16.30 14.91 17.45
C PRO A 104 15.35 16.09 17.21
N ASN A 105 14.37 16.32 18.10
CA ASN A 105 13.32 17.30 17.89
C ASN A 105 13.51 18.52 18.82
N ILE A 106 13.28 19.72 18.29
CA ILE A 106 13.18 20.96 19.05
C ILE A 106 11.76 21.51 18.87
N PHE A 107 10.98 21.48 19.95
CA PHE A 107 9.60 21.98 19.95
C PHE A 107 9.58 23.50 20.16
N HIS A 108 8.76 24.20 19.38
CA HIS A 108 8.58 25.65 19.47
C HIS A 108 7.40 25.99 20.40
N THR A 109 7.56 27.02 21.24
CA THR A 109 6.54 27.41 22.23
C THR A 109 5.56 28.49 21.74
N GLU A 110 5.90 29.19 20.65
CA GLU A 110 5.12 30.36 20.20
C GLU A 110 4.02 30.01 19.19
N ASP A 111 4.29 29.10 18.26
CA ASP A 111 3.30 28.59 17.31
C ASP A 111 3.33 27.05 17.29
N PRO A 112 2.32 26.38 17.89
CA PRO A 112 2.27 24.93 17.97
C PRO A 112 2.00 24.27 16.61
N THR A 113 1.59 25.03 15.59
CA THR A 113 1.36 24.48 14.23
C THR A 113 2.64 24.39 13.41
N VAL A 114 3.72 25.06 13.85
CA VAL A 114 5.02 24.96 13.20
C VAL A 114 5.66 23.61 13.53
N VAL A 115 6.04 22.87 12.50
CA VAL A 115 6.72 21.59 12.61
C VAL A 115 7.96 21.73 13.50
N PRO A 116 8.15 20.87 14.51
CA PRO A 116 9.36 20.87 15.32
C PRO A 116 10.63 20.81 14.45
N THR A 117 11.61 21.66 14.76
CA THR A 117 12.87 21.71 14.00
C THR A 117 13.78 20.56 14.38
N LEU A 118 14.59 20.11 13.42
CA LEU A 118 15.65 19.13 13.68
C LEU A 118 16.71 19.76 14.58
N ASN A 119 17.12 19.04 15.62
CA ASN A 119 18.17 19.50 16.53
C ASN A 119 19.49 19.69 15.75
N PRO A 120 20.08 20.89 15.73
CA PRO A 120 21.32 21.15 14.99
C PRO A 120 22.51 20.31 15.49
N ALA A 121 22.46 19.79 16.71
CA ALA A 121 23.48 18.84 17.20
C ALA A 121 23.49 17.50 16.43
N ARG A 122 22.45 17.20 15.64
CA ARG A 122 22.39 16.07 14.69
C ARG A 122 23.04 16.41 13.34
N VAL A 123 23.14 17.69 12.99
CA VAL A 123 23.62 18.13 11.68
C VAL A 123 25.10 18.49 11.76
N GLY A 124 25.96 17.60 11.27
CA GLY A 124 27.39 17.85 11.12
C GLY A 124 28.24 17.27 12.25
N GLU A 125 29.08 16.30 11.87
CA GLU A 125 30.08 15.56 12.65
C GLU A 125 29.53 14.47 13.59
N GLY A 126 29.58 13.21 13.12
CA GLY A 126 29.53 12.01 13.97
C GLY A 126 28.15 11.37 14.18
N GLU A 127 27.45 10.96 13.12
CA GLU A 127 26.21 10.16 13.26
C GLU A 127 26.44 8.68 12.97
N SER A 128 25.86 7.81 13.81
CA SER A 128 25.73 6.39 13.51
C SER A 128 24.52 6.17 12.59
N GLU A 129 24.78 5.78 11.35
CA GLU A 129 23.74 5.49 10.37
C GLU A 129 23.47 3.98 10.28
N LEU A 130 22.21 3.55 10.38
CA LEU A 130 21.78 2.18 10.09
C LEU A 130 21.18 2.13 8.68
N ARG A 131 21.75 1.32 7.79
CA ARG A 131 21.33 1.22 6.38
C ARG A 131 20.87 -0.19 5.98
N GLY A 132 19.76 -0.27 5.25
CA GLY A 132 19.22 -1.52 4.70
C GLY A 132 19.19 -1.60 3.16
N ALA A 133 18.97 -2.82 2.66
CA ALA A 133 18.56 -3.21 1.33
C ALA A 133 17.03 -3.38 1.26
N ARG A 134 16.45 -3.06 0.09
CA ARG A 134 14.99 -2.99 -0.16
C ARG A 134 14.20 -4.23 0.30
N TRP A 135 14.77 -5.43 0.15
CA TRP A 135 14.04 -6.69 0.28
C TRP A 135 14.28 -7.45 1.60
N PHE A 136 15.44 -7.30 2.25
CA PHE A 136 15.89 -8.25 3.28
C PHE A 136 16.37 -7.61 4.58
N SER A 137 16.39 -6.27 4.67
CA SER A 137 16.97 -5.59 5.83
C SER A 137 15.99 -5.42 6.96
N ARG A 138 16.05 -6.37 7.89
CA ARG A 138 15.26 -6.40 9.11
C ARG A 138 16.15 -6.85 10.26
N MET A 139 16.10 -6.12 11.37
CA MET A 139 16.59 -6.62 12.65
C MET A 139 15.49 -7.48 13.27
N ASN A 140 15.68 -8.79 13.28
CA ASN A 140 14.74 -9.74 13.84
C ASN A 140 15.10 -10.04 15.29
N ILE A 141 14.15 -9.82 16.18
CA ILE A 141 14.21 -10.25 17.57
C ILE A 141 13.56 -11.64 17.57
N THR A 142 14.38 -12.68 17.79
CA THR A 142 13.94 -14.07 17.76
C THR A 142 14.51 -14.79 18.97
N GLY A 143 13.74 -15.68 19.60
CA GLY A 143 14.25 -16.53 20.66
C GLY A 143 13.18 -16.87 21.69
N ASP A 144 13.12 -18.14 22.05
CA ASP A 144 12.18 -18.70 23.02
C ASP A 144 12.71 -18.49 24.46
N ASN A 145 12.84 -17.24 24.95
CA ASN A 145 12.86 -16.86 26.40
C ASN A 145 13.99 -15.95 26.96
N GLU A 146 14.88 -15.31 26.20
CA GLU A 146 16.03 -14.58 26.81
C GLU A 146 16.05 -13.04 26.69
N ILE A 147 15.07 -12.45 25.99
CA ILE A 147 15.07 -11.01 25.69
C ILE A 147 14.04 -10.29 26.57
N ALA A 148 14.46 -9.91 27.76
CA ALA A 148 13.69 -9.06 28.67
C ALA A 148 13.79 -7.57 28.29
N THR A 149 14.91 -7.14 27.71
CA THR A 149 15.13 -5.72 27.39
C THR A 149 15.90 -5.54 26.08
N LEU A 150 15.36 -4.77 25.15
CA LEU A 150 16.09 -4.24 24.01
C LEU A 150 15.95 -2.72 23.97
N VAL A 151 17.07 -2.02 23.89
CA VAL A 151 17.10 -0.57 23.70
C VAL A 151 17.92 -0.22 22.46
N LEU A 152 17.35 0.59 21.57
CA LEU A 152 18.03 1.19 20.41
C LEU A 152 17.97 2.71 20.57
N ASP A 153 19.13 3.36 20.68
CA ASP A 153 19.24 4.79 21.00
C ASP A 153 20.28 5.52 20.13
N GLY A 154 19.90 6.64 19.52
CA GLY A 154 20.86 7.57 18.92
C GLY A 154 21.29 7.26 17.48
N PHE A 155 20.34 6.89 16.62
CA PHE A 155 20.63 6.50 15.23
C PHE A 155 19.93 7.38 14.20
N THR A 156 20.58 7.51 13.05
CA THR A 156 19.92 7.89 11.80
C THR A 156 19.69 6.62 11.00
N CYS A 157 18.44 6.26 10.76
CA CYS A 157 18.06 5.10 9.97
C CYS A 157 17.81 5.55 8.53
N SER A 158 18.65 5.14 7.59
CA SER A 158 18.48 5.46 6.17
C SER A 158 18.12 4.22 5.37
N LYS A 159 17.29 4.39 4.34
CA LYS A 159 16.97 3.37 3.31
C LYS A 159 16.65 1.97 3.86
N PHE A 160 15.36 1.66 4.02
CA PHE A 160 14.86 0.31 4.27
C PHE A 160 15.27 -0.37 5.59
N PHE A 161 15.83 0.33 6.59
CA PHE A 161 16.04 -0.24 7.93
C PHE A 161 14.71 -0.47 8.67
N ARG A 162 14.56 -1.64 9.31
CA ARG A 162 13.34 -2.06 10.01
C ARG A 162 13.68 -2.91 11.22
N VAL A 163 12.81 -2.89 12.22
CA VAL A 163 12.90 -3.75 13.39
C VAL A 163 11.67 -4.62 13.49
N ALA A 164 11.87 -5.86 13.91
CA ALA A 164 10.74 -6.67 14.31
C ALA A 164 10.96 -7.64 15.43
N ASP A 165 9.91 -7.76 16.22
CA ASP A 165 9.73 -8.79 17.21
C ASP A 165 8.91 -9.94 16.66
N LEU A 166 9.57 -11.05 16.32
CA LEU A 166 8.93 -12.25 15.78
C LEU A 166 8.43 -13.20 16.88
N ARG A 167 8.61 -12.86 18.16
CA ARG A 167 8.23 -13.73 19.27
C ARG A 167 6.71 -13.79 19.40
N ALA A 168 6.13 -14.97 19.26
CA ALA A 168 4.71 -15.22 19.54
C ALA A 168 4.49 -15.82 20.95
N LYS A 169 5.55 -16.38 21.56
CA LYS A 169 5.55 -17.01 22.88
C LYS A 169 6.77 -16.61 23.70
N SER A 170 6.59 -16.42 25.01
CA SER A 170 7.66 -16.38 26.00
C SER A 170 7.15 -16.58 27.42
N ASP A 171 8.02 -17.07 28.31
CA ASP A 171 7.79 -17.21 29.75
C ASP A 171 8.09 -15.93 30.55
N TYR A 172 8.65 -14.88 29.92
CA TYR A 172 9.07 -13.65 30.60
C TYR A 172 8.49 -12.39 29.95
N PRO A 173 8.21 -11.34 30.74
CA PRO A 173 7.93 -10.01 30.21
C PRO A 173 9.09 -9.47 29.37
N CYS A 174 8.78 -8.67 28.34
CA CYS A 174 9.78 -7.96 27.55
C CYS A 174 9.45 -6.48 27.38
N THR A 175 10.50 -5.67 27.35
CA THR A 175 10.44 -4.23 27.07
C THR A 175 11.31 -3.92 25.86
N LEU A 176 10.70 -3.33 24.82
CA LEU A 176 11.38 -2.82 23.64
C LEU A 176 11.33 -1.29 23.66
N THR A 177 12.49 -0.64 23.65
CA THR A 177 12.59 0.83 23.64
C THR A 177 13.39 1.29 22.43
N PHE A 178 12.78 2.13 21.60
CA PHE A 178 13.43 2.78 20.48
C PHE A 178 13.36 4.27 20.74
N ARG A 179 14.52 4.94 20.79
CA ARG A 179 14.55 6.35 21.13
C ARG A 179 15.61 7.17 20.44
N ASN A 180 15.34 8.46 20.27
CA ASN A 180 16.25 9.39 19.62
C ASN A 180 16.68 8.90 18.22
N ILE A 181 15.70 8.56 17.38
CA ILE A 181 15.92 7.98 16.04
C ILE A 181 15.34 8.92 14.98
N ILE A 182 16.10 9.12 13.91
CA ILE A 182 15.64 9.83 12.70
C ILE A 182 15.52 8.81 11.58
N HIS A 183 14.35 8.68 10.97
CA HIS A 183 14.16 7.87 9.76
C HIS A 183 14.23 8.77 8.53
N THR A 184 15.12 8.43 7.60
CA THR A 184 15.34 9.15 6.35
C THR A 184 15.20 8.23 5.14
N GLY A 185 14.37 8.63 4.18
CA GLY A 185 14.17 7.91 2.93
C GLY A 185 13.13 6.78 3.01
N PRO A 186 12.91 6.07 1.90
CA PRO A 186 11.71 5.27 1.72
C PRO A 186 11.73 3.93 2.45
N CYS A 187 10.55 3.45 2.85
CA CYS A 187 10.36 2.10 3.38
C CYS A 187 9.10 1.47 2.77
N GLY A 188 9.24 0.25 2.25
CA GLY A 188 8.13 -0.49 1.63
C GLY A 188 7.42 -1.47 2.57
N TYR A 189 7.59 -1.37 3.89
CA TYR A 189 7.07 -2.29 4.91
C TYR A 189 7.03 -1.58 6.29
N PRO A 190 6.40 -2.18 7.32
CA PRO A 190 6.39 -1.57 8.65
C PRO A 190 7.79 -1.35 9.23
N LEU A 191 8.03 -0.16 9.82
CA LEU A 191 9.31 0.17 10.46
C LEU A 191 9.50 -0.60 11.77
N TYR A 192 8.42 -0.73 12.54
CA TYR A 192 8.36 -1.48 13.79
C TYR A 192 7.24 -2.51 13.69
N ASP A 193 7.56 -3.79 13.79
CA ASP A 193 6.59 -4.89 13.73
C ASP A 193 6.73 -5.80 14.95
N ALA A 194 5.65 -6.07 15.66
CA ALA A 194 5.60 -7.03 16.74
C ALA A 194 4.52 -8.08 16.47
N ALA A 195 4.94 -9.33 16.39
CA ALA A 195 4.10 -10.48 16.07
C ALA A 195 2.96 -10.66 17.06
N ARG A 196 1.84 -11.18 16.56
CA ARG A 196 0.67 -11.58 17.36
C ARG A 196 1.07 -12.61 18.43
N LEU A 197 0.49 -12.48 19.61
CA LEU A 197 0.71 -13.39 20.73
C LEU A 197 -0.20 -14.63 20.64
N ASP A 198 0.35 -15.79 20.99
CA ASP A 198 -0.43 -17.03 21.08
C ASP A 198 -1.32 -17.08 22.33
N ALA A 199 -2.44 -17.78 22.24
CA ALA A 199 -3.48 -17.79 23.28
C ALA A 199 -3.02 -18.32 24.65
N ASP A 200 -1.91 -19.06 24.71
CA ASP A 200 -1.45 -19.75 25.93
C ASP A 200 -0.08 -19.22 26.44
N THR A 201 0.34 -18.00 26.06
CA THR A 201 1.65 -17.45 26.46
C THR A 201 1.63 -16.55 27.69
N ALA A 202 2.68 -16.57 28.51
CA ALA A 202 2.92 -15.61 29.61
C ALA A 202 3.66 -14.33 29.17
N LEU A 203 3.74 -14.06 27.87
CA LEU A 203 4.52 -12.94 27.32
C LEU A 203 3.76 -11.63 27.50
N HIS A 204 4.25 -10.80 28.42
CA HIS A 204 3.85 -9.41 28.57
C HIS A 204 4.80 -8.52 27.75
N ARG A 205 4.31 -7.89 26.67
CA ARG A 205 5.13 -7.02 25.82
C ARG A 205 4.82 -5.55 26.10
N THR A 206 5.87 -4.77 26.35
CA THR A 206 5.82 -3.30 26.39
C THR A 206 6.69 -2.72 25.27
N VAL A 207 6.16 -1.77 24.50
CA VAL A 207 6.88 -1.09 23.41
C VAL A 207 6.87 0.42 23.64
N ARG A 208 8.05 1.05 23.56
CA ARG A 208 8.24 2.49 23.71
C ARG A 208 8.93 3.08 22.49
N LEU A 209 8.31 4.10 21.90
CA LEU A 209 8.81 4.89 20.78
C LEU A 209 8.93 6.34 21.27
N GLU A 210 10.15 6.76 21.55
CA GLU A 210 10.43 8.04 22.23
C GLU A 210 11.32 8.93 21.38
N ASN A 211 10.99 10.20 21.19
CA ASN A 211 11.81 11.14 20.43
C ASN A 211 12.17 10.59 19.03
N ILE A 212 11.17 10.14 18.28
CA ILE A 212 11.33 9.63 16.92
C ILE A 212 10.99 10.75 15.92
N ARG A 213 11.76 10.84 14.83
CA ARG A 213 11.48 11.79 13.74
C ARG A 213 11.37 11.04 12.41
N LEU A 214 10.35 11.37 11.63
CA LEU A 214 10.17 10.93 10.25
C LEU A 214 10.18 12.18 9.36
N GLU A 215 11.12 12.22 8.43
CA GLU A 215 11.35 13.38 7.57
C GLU A 215 11.38 12.96 6.10
N ASN A 216 10.48 13.52 5.29
CA ASN A 216 10.34 13.24 3.84
C ASN A 216 10.28 11.72 3.55
N PHE A 217 9.43 11.03 4.29
CA PHE A 217 9.38 9.57 4.30
C PHE A 217 8.30 9.06 3.35
N TYR A 218 8.69 8.30 2.32
CA TYR A 218 7.80 7.81 1.26
C TYR A 218 7.63 6.28 1.31
N ASP A 219 6.38 5.77 1.25
CA ASP A 219 6.08 4.34 1.02
C ASP A 219 6.27 3.97 -0.45
N TYR A 220 6.79 2.77 -0.70
CA TYR A 220 6.79 2.12 -2.02
C TYR A 220 5.66 1.09 -2.16
N GLY A 221 4.47 1.41 -1.65
CA GLY A 221 3.25 0.66 -1.98
C GLY A 221 3.28 -0.82 -1.62
N ARG A 222 3.62 -1.18 -0.37
CA ARG A 222 3.16 -2.48 0.18
C ARG A 222 2.27 -2.34 1.40
N GLY A 223 1.71 -1.15 1.62
CA GLY A 223 0.89 -0.88 2.80
C GLY A 223 1.71 -0.92 4.08
N GLY A 224 2.92 -0.35 4.04
CA GLY A 224 3.73 -0.22 5.24
C GLY A 224 3.05 0.77 6.18
N MET A 225 2.75 0.33 7.41
CA MET A 225 2.36 1.23 8.49
C MET A 225 3.59 1.68 9.27
N PHE A 226 3.54 2.84 9.93
CA PHE A 226 4.64 3.26 10.80
C PHE A 226 5.00 2.17 11.84
N ALA A 227 4.00 1.60 12.51
CA ALA A 227 4.22 0.56 13.51
C ALA A 227 3.03 -0.42 13.60
N GLN A 228 3.31 -1.72 13.51
CA GLN A 228 2.37 -2.81 13.80
C GLN A 228 2.72 -3.43 15.15
N LEU A 229 2.03 -3.08 16.23
CA LEU A 229 2.48 -3.42 17.58
C LEU A 229 1.43 -4.22 18.36
N ASN A 230 1.64 -5.54 18.50
CA ASN A 230 0.85 -6.39 19.40
C ASN A 230 1.47 -6.37 20.81
N ALA A 231 1.01 -5.52 21.73
CA ALA A 231 1.61 -5.33 23.05
C ALA A 231 0.57 -4.90 24.10
N GLU A 232 0.80 -5.24 25.36
CA GLU A 232 -0.06 -4.84 26.48
C GLU A 232 0.04 -3.33 26.75
N SER A 233 1.23 -2.75 26.56
CA SER A 233 1.48 -1.32 26.73
C SER A 233 2.30 -0.78 25.56
N ILE A 234 1.80 0.29 24.95
CA ILE A 234 2.45 0.98 23.85
C ILE A 234 2.54 2.47 24.19
N THR A 235 3.73 3.05 24.11
CA THR A 235 3.95 4.47 24.36
C THR A 235 4.60 5.15 23.17
N PHE A 236 3.98 6.23 22.70
CA PHE A 236 4.56 7.21 21.78
C PHE A 236 4.80 8.49 22.56
N SER A 237 6.06 8.92 22.60
CA SER A 237 6.43 10.18 23.24
C SER A 237 7.25 11.02 22.29
N ARG A 238 6.82 12.25 22.03
CA ARG A 238 7.58 13.24 21.23
C ARG A 238 7.97 12.72 19.85
N VAL A 239 7.06 11.98 19.23
CA VAL A 239 7.17 11.50 17.85
C VAL A 239 6.74 12.62 16.91
N VAL A 240 7.57 12.90 15.90
CA VAL A 240 7.32 13.95 14.90
C VAL A 240 7.26 13.31 13.52
N ILE A 241 6.13 13.50 12.85
CA ILE A 241 5.92 13.09 11.47
C ILE A 241 5.47 14.31 10.69
N ASN A 242 6.31 14.71 9.74
CA ASN A 242 6.05 15.83 8.84
C ASN A 242 6.01 15.30 7.42
N HIS A 243 4.79 15.12 6.89
CA HIS A 243 4.51 14.57 5.58
C HIS A 243 4.93 13.10 5.42
N THR A 244 3.95 12.22 5.21
CA THR A 244 4.21 10.81 4.89
C THR A 244 3.20 10.30 3.88
N SER A 245 3.63 9.48 2.92
CA SER A 245 2.70 8.75 2.06
C SER A 245 2.25 7.41 2.67
N GLN A 246 2.71 7.05 3.88
CA GLN A 246 2.28 5.83 4.58
C GLN A 246 0.98 6.01 5.39
N VAL A 247 0.32 4.88 5.64
CA VAL A 247 -0.71 4.74 6.68
C VAL A 247 -0.07 4.91 8.06
N PHE A 248 -0.58 5.85 8.86
CA PHE A 248 -0.21 5.98 10.26
C PHE A 248 -1.21 5.27 11.18
N GLY A 249 -1.53 4.02 10.89
CA GLY A 249 -2.41 3.19 11.70
C GLY A 249 -1.64 2.28 12.65
N PHE A 250 -2.19 2.00 13.85
CA PHE A 250 -1.77 0.86 14.69
C PHE A 250 -2.46 -0.45 14.25
N THR A 251 -3.00 -0.46 13.03
CA THR A 251 -3.84 -1.52 12.47
C THR A 251 -3.29 -1.91 11.11
N ASP A 252 -3.47 -3.19 10.76
CA ASP A 252 -3.25 -3.61 9.38
C ASP A 252 -4.26 -2.97 8.43
N ILE A 253 -3.92 -2.97 7.15
CA ILE A 253 -4.74 -2.37 6.12
C ILE A 253 -6.13 -3.00 6.01
N THR A 254 -6.27 -4.25 6.47
CA THR A 254 -7.54 -4.97 6.47
C THR A 254 -8.41 -4.67 7.69
N ARG A 255 -8.06 -3.63 8.47
CA ARG A 255 -8.67 -3.30 9.78
C ARG A 255 -8.65 -4.48 10.77
N SER A 256 -7.83 -5.49 10.46
CA SER A 256 -7.77 -6.78 11.13
C SER A 256 -6.49 -6.85 11.95
N ILE A 257 -6.57 -6.45 13.22
CA ILE A 257 -5.67 -6.87 14.32
C ILE A 257 -4.28 -6.18 14.34
N SER A 258 -3.69 -5.79 15.49
CA SER A 258 -4.23 -5.45 16.80
C SER A 258 -3.12 -4.94 17.72
N CYS A 259 -3.49 -4.20 18.76
CA CYS A 259 -2.78 -4.19 20.04
C CYS A 259 -3.28 -5.30 21.00
N TYR A 260 -4.09 -6.24 20.50
CA TYR A 260 -4.75 -7.30 21.25
C TYR A 260 -3.76 -8.38 21.69
N THR A 261 -3.76 -8.57 23.00
CA THR A 261 -3.17 -9.73 23.66
C THR A 261 -4.32 -10.52 24.28
N LYS A 262 -4.52 -11.79 23.91
CA LYS A 262 -5.52 -12.66 24.56
C LYS A 262 -5.34 -12.75 26.08
N ASN A 263 -4.14 -12.44 26.56
CA ASN A 263 -3.68 -12.73 27.92
C ASN A 263 -3.54 -11.48 28.78
N ALA A 264 -3.83 -10.28 28.26
CA ALA A 264 -3.98 -9.08 29.07
C ALA A 264 -5.44 -8.58 28.99
N PRO A 265 -6.10 -8.38 30.14
CA PRO A 265 -7.49 -7.89 30.16
C PRO A 265 -7.60 -6.45 29.65
N VAL A 266 -6.51 -5.68 29.71
CA VAL A 266 -6.45 -4.28 29.30
C VAL A 266 -5.21 -4.07 28.43
N THR A 267 -5.41 -3.46 27.26
CA THR A 267 -4.34 -2.92 26.43
C THR A 267 -4.30 -1.40 26.57
N ARG A 268 -3.13 -0.83 26.88
CA ARG A 268 -2.95 0.62 27.04
C ARG A 268 -2.10 1.21 25.93
N ILE A 269 -2.61 2.28 25.32
CA ILE A 269 -1.90 3.10 24.33
C ILE A 269 -1.81 4.53 24.85
N ASP A 270 -0.58 5.03 25.01
CA ASP A 270 -0.30 6.40 25.43
C ASP A 270 0.41 7.16 24.29
N ILE A 271 -0.16 8.28 23.86
CA ILE A 271 0.42 9.21 22.87
C ILE A 271 0.62 10.55 23.55
N ASN A 272 1.86 10.98 23.74
CA ASN A 272 2.17 12.17 24.53
C ASN A 272 3.14 13.10 23.78
N GLY A 273 2.79 14.39 23.66
CA GLY A 273 3.68 15.40 23.09
C GLY A 273 4.05 15.14 21.63
N CYS A 274 3.22 14.43 20.86
CA CYS A 274 3.51 14.06 19.47
C CYS A 274 3.05 15.14 18.49
N TYR A 275 3.66 15.17 17.30
CA TYR A 275 3.32 16.09 16.22
C TYR A 275 3.11 15.30 14.92
N PHE A 276 1.91 15.36 14.37
CA PHE A 276 1.52 14.68 13.15
C PHE A 276 1.01 15.67 12.11
N LYS A 277 1.66 15.73 10.96
CA LYS A 277 1.26 16.60 9.86
C LYS A 277 1.23 15.86 8.52
N GLU A 278 0.17 16.09 7.74
CA GLU A 278 0.01 15.59 6.36
C GLU A 278 0.27 14.07 6.26
N LEU A 279 -0.54 13.28 6.99
CA LEU A 279 -0.48 11.82 6.91
C LEU A 279 -1.27 11.37 5.67
N GLY A 280 -0.60 10.75 4.71
CA GLY A 280 -1.12 10.41 3.39
C GLY A 280 -1.68 8.98 3.24
N GLY A 281 -1.72 8.19 4.31
CA GLY A 281 -2.42 6.91 4.31
C GLY A 281 -3.79 6.97 5.01
N GLU A 282 -4.62 5.97 4.76
CA GLU A 282 -5.98 5.90 5.32
C GLU A 282 -5.99 5.93 6.86
N ASN A 283 -6.99 6.64 7.40
CA ASN A 283 -7.44 6.64 8.79
C ASN A 283 -6.42 7.11 9.83
N GLY A 284 -6.05 8.40 9.79
CA GLY A 284 -5.47 9.13 10.92
C GLY A 284 -4.59 8.26 11.83
N ILE A 285 -4.94 8.18 13.11
CA ILE A 285 -4.48 7.14 14.05
C ILE A 285 -5.62 6.15 14.30
N SER A 286 -5.49 4.93 13.77
CA SER A 286 -6.49 3.86 13.90
C SER A 286 -6.08 2.78 14.94
N THR A 287 -7.05 2.26 15.70
CA THR A 287 -6.88 1.08 16.57
C THR A 287 -7.96 0.04 16.27
N SER A 288 -7.65 -1.25 16.42
CA SER A 288 -8.61 -2.35 16.27
C SER A 288 -8.40 -3.40 17.36
N LEU A 289 -9.46 -3.73 18.09
CA LEU A 289 -9.55 -4.88 18.98
C LEU A 289 -10.31 -6.01 18.27
N VAL A 290 -9.79 -7.24 18.35
CA VAL A 290 -10.52 -8.43 17.89
C VAL A 290 -10.67 -9.41 19.06
N GLY A 291 -11.87 -9.46 19.64
CA GLY A 291 -12.33 -10.60 20.44
C GLY A 291 -12.67 -10.34 21.92
N ASN A 292 -13.73 -11.05 22.33
CA ASN A 292 -14.38 -11.23 23.63
C ASN A 292 -14.99 -9.99 24.31
N GLU A 293 -16.14 -10.18 24.96
CA GLU A 293 -16.88 -9.15 25.70
C GLU A 293 -16.06 -8.52 26.84
N ASP A 294 -15.02 -9.23 27.32
CA ASP A 294 -14.23 -8.86 28.50
C ASP A 294 -12.95 -8.03 28.23
N SER A 295 -12.53 -7.87 26.97
CA SER A 295 -11.27 -7.18 26.64
C SER A 295 -11.44 -5.65 26.67
N ALA A 296 -10.46 -4.91 27.18
CA ALA A 296 -10.47 -3.44 27.23
C ALA A 296 -9.32 -2.80 26.43
N LEU A 297 -9.61 -1.71 25.72
CA LEU A 297 -8.63 -0.77 25.19
C LEU A 297 -8.71 0.54 25.98
N GLU A 298 -7.59 0.99 26.53
CA GLU A 298 -7.44 2.32 27.13
C GLU A 298 -6.48 3.15 26.27
N MET A 299 -7.02 4.13 25.54
CA MET A 299 -6.22 5.04 24.73
C MET A 299 -6.18 6.44 25.35
N HIS A 300 -4.97 6.96 25.55
CA HIS A 300 -4.75 8.31 26.03
C HIS A 300 -3.91 9.11 25.04
N VAL A 301 -4.39 10.28 24.65
CA VAL A 301 -3.70 11.23 23.77
C VAL A 301 -3.57 12.55 24.52
N ARG A 302 -2.33 12.99 24.77
CA ARG A 302 -2.04 14.18 25.59
C ARG A 302 -1.07 15.12 24.88
N ASP A 303 -1.31 16.41 25.00
CA ASP A 303 -0.39 17.49 24.60
C ASP A 303 0.14 17.34 23.17
N SER A 304 -0.68 16.78 22.26
CA SER A 304 -0.26 16.41 20.91
C SER A 304 -0.90 17.30 19.85
N VAL A 305 -0.21 17.47 18.73
CA VAL A 305 -0.62 18.33 17.62
C VAL A 305 -0.87 17.50 16.37
N PHE A 306 -2.01 17.75 15.72
CA PHE A 306 -2.42 17.12 14.47
C PHE A 306 -2.78 18.21 13.46
N VAL A 307 -2.17 18.17 12.28
CA VAL A 307 -2.42 19.12 11.18
C VAL A 307 -2.63 18.35 9.88
N ASP A 308 -3.84 18.38 9.31
CA ASP A 308 -4.16 17.64 8.09
C ASP A 308 -3.77 16.15 8.16
N ALA A 309 -4.06 15.53 9.31
CA ALA A 309 -3.52 14.24 9.70
C ALA A 309 -4.37 13.01 9.29
N SER A 310 -5.48 13.18 8.58
CA SER A 310 -6.32 12.08 8.05
C SER A 310 -6.61 12.24 6.55
N ARG A 311 -7.34 11.34 5.89
CA ARG A 311 -7.91 11.60 4.55
C ARG A 311 -9.18 12.46 4.65
N VAL A 312 -9.58 13.10 3.56
CA VAL A 312 -10.92 13.73 3.44
C VAL A 312 -12.01 12.68 3.66
N GLY A 313 -12.96 12.98 4.56
CA GLY A 313 -14.03 12.08 4.99
C GLY A 313 -13.70 11.19 6.18
N GLU A 314 -12.51 11.30 6.77
CA GLU A 314 -12.06 10.44 7.88
C GLU A 314 -11.62 11.25 9.12
N GLY A 315 -11.89 10.70 10.31
CA GLY A 315 -11.42 11.27 11.57
C GLY A 315 -9.91 11.17 11.75
N PHE A 316 -9.33 12.10 12.53
CA PHE A 316 -7.90 12.09 12.88
C PHE A 316 -7.57 10.95 13.85
N LEU A 317 -8.50 10.63 14.75
CA LEU A 317 -8.43 9.45 15.60
C LEU A 317 -9.60 8.53 15.26
N THR A 318 -9.33 7.26 14.96
CA THR A 318 -10.38 6.29 14.64
C THR A 318 -10.26 5.04 15.52
N PRO A 319 -10.58 5.14 16.83
CA PRO A 319 -10.45 4.00 17.73
C PRO A 319 -11.59 2.99 17.53
N HIS A 320 -11.28 1.69 17.61
CA HIS A 320 -12.29 0.66 17.79
C HIS A 320 -12.59 0.45 19.27
N LEU A 321 -13.72 0.99 19.74
CA LEU A 321 -14.27 0.78 21.08
C LEU A 321 -15.28 -0.37 21.02
N ALA A 322 -14.79 -1.60 21.21
CA ALA A 322 -15.60 -2.80 20.97
C ALA A 322 -16.72 -3.01 22.02
N ASN A 323 -16.57 -2.46 23.23
CA ASN A 323 -17.48 -2.64 24.36
C ASN A 323 -17.32 -1.49 25.39
N GLU A 324 -18.11 -1.53 26.48
CA GLU A 324 -18.10 -0.51 27.56
C GLU A 324 -16.81 -0.43 28.39
N ASN A 325 -15.94 -1.45 28.29
CA ASN A 325 -14.65 -1.46 28.96
C ASN A 325 -13.58 -0.68 28.16
N CYS A 326 -13.83 -0.41 26.88
CA CYS A 326 -12.95 0.40 26.04
C CYS A 326 -13.16 1.89 26.28
N SER A 327 -12.09 2.68 26.22
CA SER A 327 -12.16 4.13 26.39
C SER A 327 -11.09 4.89 25.61
N LEU A 328 -11.43 6.13 25.23
CA LEU A 328 -10.52 7.13 24.67
C LEU A 328 -10.54 8.39 25.53
N THR A 329 -9.37 8.90 25.89
CA THR A 329 -9.19 10.22 26.51
C THR A 329 -8.23 11.07 25.70
N VAL A 330 -8.67 12.27 25.31
CA VAL A 330 -7.87 13.26 24.58
C VAL A 330 -7.78 14.52 25.44
N GLU A 331 -6.56 14.97 25.76
CA GLU A 331 -6.31 16.07 26.69
C GLU A 331 -5.28 17.05 26.13
N GLY A 332 -5.54 18.35 26.18
CA GLY A 332 -4.55 19.39 25.82
C GLY A 332 -4.08 19.35 24.35
N CYS A 333 -4.85 18.72 23.45
CA CYS A 333 -4.44 18.52 22.06
C CYS A 333 -4.89 19.66 21.14
N LEU A 334 -4.12 19.89 20.07
CA LEU A 334 -4.47 20.79 18.96
C LEU A 334 -4.73 19.95 17.70
N LEU A 335 -5.93 20.04 17.14
CA LEU A 335 -6.30 19.35 15.91
C LEU A 335 -6.77 20.39 14.88
N VAL A 336 -6.10 20.45 13.74
CA VAL A 336 -6.36 21.40 12.66
C VAL A 336 -6.54 20.64 11.35
N ASP A 337 -7.68 20.82 10.69
CA ASP A 337 -7.93 20.28 9.35
C ASP A 337 -8.31 21.40 8.38
N THR A 338 -7.51 21.58 7.34
CA THR A 338 -7.75 22.59 6.31
C THR A 338 -8.61 22.06 5.16
N ARG A 339 -8.92 20.76 5.18
CA ARG A 339 -9.59 20.04 4.09
C ARG A 339 -11.09 19.82 4.30
N GLY A 340 -11.60 20.12 5.49
CA GLY A 340 -13.03 20.13 5.80
C GLY A 340 -13.59 18.77 6.21
N ASN A 341 -12.83 17.98 6.96
CA ASN A 341 -13.29 16.73 7.55
C ASN A 341 -14.45 16.97 8.51
N ARG A 342 -15.41 16.04 8.51
CA ARG A 342 -16.62 16.16 9.33
C ARG A 342 -16.30 16.10 10.82
N ALA A 343 -15.52 15.12 11.26
CA ALA A 343 -15.23 14.89 12.68
C ALA A 343 -13.74 14.80 12.97
N ALA A 344 -13.32 15.24 14.16
CA ALA A 344 -11.94 15.08 14.61
C ALA A 344 -11.66 13.64 15.12
N VAL A 345 -12.66 13.01 15.75
CA VAL A 345 -12.61 11.60 16.21
C VAL A 345 -13.78 10.83 15.60
N SER A 346 -13.52 9.68 14.99
CA SER A 346 -14.53 8.79 14.43
C SER A 346 -14.48 7.43 15.12
N ILE A 347 -15.45 7.13 15.98
CA ILE A 347 -15.48 5.92 16.81
C ILE A 347 -16.03 4.75 16.01
N TRP A 348 -15.32 3.61 16.04
CA TRP A 348 -15.82 2.34 15.54
C TRP A 348 -16.24 1.43 16.71
N GLY A 349 -17.31 0.64 16.57
CA GLY A 349 -17.81 -0.26 17.62
C GLY A 349 -18.92 0.32 18.52
N GLU A 350 -19.37 -0.47 19.50
CA GLU A 350 -20.50 -0.14 20.38
C GLU A 350 -20.14 0.75 21.58
N GLY A 351 -18.85 0.86 21.92
CA GLY A 351 -18.39 1.65 23.06
C GLY A 351 -18.51 3.16 22.83
N ASP A 352 -18.86 3.89 23.89
CA ASP A 352 -19.16 5.33 23.85
C ASP A 352 -18.30 6.19 24.80
N ARG A 353 -17.37 5.57 25.54
CA ARG A 353 -16.53 6.24 26.53
C ARG A 353 -15.41 7.05 25.89
N VAL A 354 -15.76 8.24 25.42
CA VAL A 354 -14.82 9.21 24.83
C VAL A 354 -14.86 10.52 25.59
N THR A 355 -13.68 11.00 26.02
CA THR A 355 -13.51 12.26 26.74
C THR A 355 -12.52 13.16 26.03
N LEU A 356 -12.93 14.38 25.71
CA LEU A 356 -12.07 15.44 25.16
C LEU A 356 -12.03 16.59 26.17
N THR A 357 -10.84 16.91 26.68
CA THR A 357 -10.62 17.97 27.69
C THR A 357 -9.56 18.94 27.19
N ASP A 358 -9.80 20.25 27.31
CA ASP A 358 -8.85 21.31 26.96
C ASP A 358 -8.25 21.19 25.53
N CYS A 359 -9.02 20.64 24.60
CA CYS A 359 -8.62 20.47 23.20
C CYS A 359 -9.08 21.65 22.33
N ARG A 360 -8.24 22.04 21.37
CA ARG A 360 -8.57 23.03 20.34
C ARG A 360 -8.77 22.32 19.00
N LEU A 361 -9.96 22.44 18.43
CA LEU A 361 -10.35 21.81 17.16
C LEU A 361 -10.65 22.89 16.12
N GLU A 362 -10.03 22.81 14.95
CA GLU A 362 -10.18 23.78 13.86
C GLU A 362 -10.47 23.06 12.54
N GLY A 363 -11.52 23.50 11.82
CA GLY A 363 -11.87 22.97 10.51
C GLY A 363 -12.73 21.70 10.50
N PHE A 364 -13.29 21.32 11.66
CA PHE A 364 -14.23 20.20 11.79
C PHE A 364 -15.67 20.67 11.99
N GLU A 365 -16.65 19.91 11.49
CA GLU A 365 -18.07 20.14 11.78
C GLU A 365 -18.42 19.69 13.21
N THR A 366 -17.86 18.55 13.65
CA THR A 366 -18.09 17.96 14.97
C THR A 366 -16.78 17.49 15.61
N ALA A 367 -16.77 17.39 16.94
CA ALA A 367 -15.60 16.89 17.67
C ALA A 367 -15.49 15.36 17.58
N VAL A 368 -16.63 14.68 17.73
CA VAL A 368 -16.73 13.22 17.76
C VAL A 368 -17.92 12.80 16.89
N GLU A 369 -17.73 11.74 16.12
CA GLU A 369 -18.82 11.00 15.48
C GLU A 369 -18.68 9.51 15.79
N HIS A 370 -19.81 8.80 15.72
CA HIS A 370 -19.81 7.35 15.68
C HIS A 370 -19.90 6.93 14.22
N ALA A 371 -18.91 6.19 13.75
CA ALA A 371 -18.93 5.58 12.45
C ALA A 371 -20.18 4.69 12.35
N VAL A 372 -20.92 4.82 11.25
CA VAL A 372 -22.10 3.98 11.01
C VAL A 372 -21.60 2.54 10.85
N MET A 373 -21.91 1.68 11.83
CA MET A 373 -21.64 0.26 11.69
C MET A 373 -22.38 -0.25 10.45
N PRO A 374 -21.70 -0.98 9.55
CA PRO A 374 -22.34 -1.46 8.34
C PRO A 374 -23.55 -2.31 8.74
N PRO A 375 -24.74 -2.02 8.18
CA PRO A 375 -25.95 -2.74 8.55
C PRO A 375 -25.76 -4.24 8.24
N VAL A 376 -26.12 -5.09 9.20
CA VAL A 376 -26.03 -6.55 9.06
C VAL A 376 -27.08 -7.07 8.05
N ASP A 377 -28.16 -6.31 7.86
CA ASP A 377 -29.32 -6.65 7.04
C ASP A 377 -29.40 -5.80 5.76
N ALA A 378 -28.41 -5.93 4.87
CA ALA A 378 -28.52 -5.35 3.53
C ALA A 378 -29.58 -6.10 2.68
N PRO A 379 -30.37 -5.40 1.85
CA PRO A 379 -31.44 -6.04 1.09
C PRO A 379 -30.91 -6.97 -0.01
N ASP A 380 -31.70 -7.98 -0.39
CA ASP A 380 -31.36 -8.88 -1.51
C ASP A 380 -31.29 -8.12 -2.84
N LYS A 381 -32.13 -7.09 -3.00
CA LYS A 381 -32.18 -6.21 -4.17
C LYS A 381 -32.09 -4.75 -3.80
N ILE A 382 -31.47 -3.98 -4.69
CA ILE A 382 -31.72 -2.55 -4.85
C ILE A 382 -33.15 -2.44 -5.38
N GLU A 383 -34.14 -2.48 -4.49
CA GLU A 383 -35.49 -2.11 -4.87
C GLU A 383 -35.51 -0.59 -5.03
N ASN A 384 -36.03 -0.09 -6.16
CA ASN A 384 -36.27 1.35 -6.40
C ASN A 384 -37.27 1.99 -5.40
N HIS A 385 -37.58 1.30 -4.31
CA HIS A 385 -38.52 1.66 -3.27
C HIS A 385 -37.79 1.67 -1.92
N ALA A 386 -37.03 2.73 -1.66
CA ALA A 386 -37.03 3.41 -0.38
C ALA A 386 -35.99 4.53 -0.42
N ASP A 387 -36.46 5.76 -0.22
CA ASP A 387 -35.62 6.89 0.18
C ASP A 387 -34.77 6.54 1.43
N ASP A 388 -35.10 5.46 2.16
CA ASP A 388 -34.44 4.98 3.39
C ASP A 388 -33.02 4.39 3.18
N TRP A 389 -32.65 3.99 1.96
CA TRP A 389 -31.34 3.38 1.67
C TRP A 389 -30.49 4.14 0.66
N GLN A 390 -30.99 5.26 0.15
CA GLN A 390 -30.18 6.20 -0.63
C GLN A 390 -29.35 7.05 0.32
N THR A 391 -28.03 6.97 0.16
CA THR A 391 -27.14 7.92 0.85
C THR A 391 -27.24 9.27 0.17
N ALA A 392 -27.28 10.36 0.96
CA ALA A 392 -27.25 11.70 0.40
C ALA A 392 -25.97 11.90 -0.41
N THR A 393 -26.09 12.36 -1.66
CA THR A 393 -24.96 12.49 -2.57
C THR A 393 -24.71 13.94 -2.98
N ALA A 394 -23.46 14.26 -3.33
CA ALA A 394 -23.07 15.62 -3.71
C ALA A 394 -23.60 16.04 -5.10
N ASP A 395 -23.83 15.08 -6.00
CA ASP A 395 -24.27 15.30 -7.39
C ASP A 395 -25.53 14.45 -7.71
N THR A 396 -26.60 14.64 -6.95
CA THR A 396 -27.77 13.74 -7.00
C THR A 396 -28.41 13.66 -8.39
N HIS A 397 -28.51 12.43 -8.92
CA HIS A 397 -29.17 12.12 -10.17
C HIS A 397 -30.55 11.48 -9.97
N THR A 398 -31.45 11.69 -10.93
CA THR A 398 -32.78 11.09 -10.90
C THR A 398 -32.72 9.61 -11.28
N VAL A 399 -33.15 8.74 -10.35
CA VAL A 399 -33.37 7.32 -10.61
C VAL A 399 -34.63 7.15 -11.46
N LEU A 400 -34.49 6.45 -12.58
CA LEU A 400 -35.62 6.07 -13.43
C LEU A 400 -36.15 4.74 -12.87
N GLY A 401 -37.24 4.78 -12.11
CA GLY A 401 -37.84 3.58 -11.47
C GLY A 401 -38.07 2.43 -12.47
N THR A 402 -38.20 1.20 -11.99
CA THR A 402 -38.27 -0.03 -12.81
C THR A 402 -39.38 0.00 -13.84
N ASP A 403 -40.50 0.66 -13.54
CA ASP A 403 -41.64 0.80 -14.46
C ASP A 403 -41.35 1.73 -15.66
N ASN A 404 -40.31 2.57 -15.57
CA ASN A 404 -39.87 3.50 -16.60
C ASN A 404 -38.48 3.16 -17.19
N ALA A 405 -37.80 2.18 -16.61
CA ALA A 405 -36.48 1.73 -17.02
C ALA A 405 -36.58 0.64 -18.09
N ASP A 406 -35.93 0.87 -19.23
CA ASP A 406 -35.83 -0.12 -20.31
C ASP A 406 -34.40 -0.68 -20.32
N PHE A 407 -34.24 -1.91 -19.88
CA PHE A 407 -32.95 -2.63 -19.87
C PHE A 407 -32.71 -3.44 -21.14
N THR A 408 -33.65 -3.45 -22.10
CA THR A 408 -33.60 -4.31 -23.29
C THR A 408 -32.31 -4.13 -24.08
N ALA A 409 -31.84 -2.88 -24.25
CA ALA A 409 -30.60 -2.60 -24.97
C ALA A 409 -29.36 -3.22 -24.29
N LEU A 410 -29.29 -3.13 -22.97
CA LEU A 410 -28.21 -3.73 -22.17
C LEU A 410 -28.28 -5.26 -22.25
N GLU A 411 -29.47 -5.82 -22.05
CA GLU A 411 -29.71 -7.27 -22.07
C GLU A 411 -29.41 -7.86 -23.46
N ASP A 412 -29.90 -7.25 -24.53
CA ASP A 412 -29.67 -7.69 -25.91
C ASP A 412 -28.19 -7.64 -26.28
N TYR A 413 -27.48 -6.58 -25.86
CA TYR A 413 -26.05 -6.46 -26.10
C TYR A 413 -25.28 -7.59 -25.41
N TYR A 414 -25.52 -7.84 -24.12
CA TYR A 414 -24.79 -8.87 -23.37
C TYR A 414 -25.36 -10.30 -23.49
N ALA A 415 -26.51 -10.51 -24.15
CA ALA A 415 -27.21 -11.81 -24.20
C ALA A 415 -26.34 -12.98 -24.72
N ALA A 416 -25.42 -12.70 -25.64
CA ALA A 416 -24.53 -13.70 -26.22
C ALA A 416 -23.20 -13.87 -25.46
N TYR A 417 -22.95 -13.06 -24.43
CA TYR A 417 -21.70 -13.00 -23.69
C TYR A 417 -21.79 -13.80 -22.39
N ARG A 418 -20.64 -14.26 -21.90
CA ARG A 418 -20.51 -14.95 -20.61
C ARG A 418 -19.43 -14.27 -19.78
N PRO A 419 -19.58 -14.23 -18.45
CA PRO A 419 -18.52 -13.76 -17.56
C PRO A 419 -17.37 -14.77 -17.53
N TYR A 420 -16.14 -14.27 -17.63
CA TYR A 420 -14.89 -14.99 -17.46
C TYR A 420 -14.02 -14.21 -16.47
N TYR A 421 -13.34 -14.91 -15.57
CA TYR A 421 -12.58 -14.29 -14.49
C TYR A 421 -11.09 -14.49 -14.70
N GLY A 422 -10.28 -13.46 -14.53
CA GLY A 422 -8.85 -13.61 -14.77
C GLY A 422 -7.98 -12.50 -14.24
N ASP A 423 -6.68 -12.72 -14.37
CA ASP A 423 -5.63 -11.83 -13.87
C ASP A 423 -4.92 -11.16 -15.06
N GLN A 424 -4.76 -9.84 -15.03
CA GLN A 424 -4.17 -9.10 -16.14
C GLN A 424 -2.67 -8.83 -15.97
N HIS A 425 -2.05 -9.37 -14.92
CA HIS A 425 -0.62 -9.19 -14.68
C HIS A 425 -0.04 -10.33 -13.82
N VAL A 426 0.68 -11.25 -14.46
CA VAL A 426 1.39 -12.33 -13.75
C VAL A 426 2.72 -12.70 -14.42
N HIS A 427 3.58 -13.38 -13.66
CA HIS A 427 4.89 -13.88 -14.10
C HIS A 427 5.00 -15.40 -13.94
N SER A 428 5.44 -16.07 -14.99
CA SER A 428 5.59 -17.52 -15.08
C SER A 428 7.06 -17.94 -15.18
N ASP A 429 7.40 -19.13 -14.71
CA ASP A 429 8.68 -19.74 -15.06
C ASP A 429 8.59 -20.31 -16.48
N CYS A 430 8.84 -19.44 -17.46
CA CYS A 430 9.05 -19.81 -18.86
C CYS A 430 10.54 -19.98 -19.19
N GLY A 431 11.42 -19.94 -18.19
CA GLY A 431 12.87 -19.84 -18.32
C GLY A 431 13.34 -18.46 -18.81
N GLY A 432 14.57 -18.39 -19.31
CA GLY A 432 15.14 -17.16 -19.86
C GLY A 432 15.41 -16.10 -18.77
N THR A 433 14.82 -14.92 -18.93
CA THR A 433 14.99 -13.78 -18.01
C THR A 433 13.81 -13.55 -17.07
N SER A 434 12.78 -14.41 -17.11
CA SER A 434 11.66 -14.33 -16.17
C SER A 434 12.16 -14.53 -14.75
N ASP A 435 11.53 -13.84 -13.81
CA ASP A 435 11.67 -14.05 -12.37
C ASP A 435 10.42 -14.71 -11.74
N GLY A 436 9.45 -15.09 -12.57
CA GLY A 436 8.39 -16.02 -12.21
C GLY A 436 8.97 -17.39 -11.81
N LYS A 437 8.36 -18.02 -10.81
CA LYS A 437 8.86 -19.27 -10.19
C LYS A 437 7.94 -20.46 -10.42
N PHE A 438 6.76 -20.25 -11.01
CA PHE A 438 5.77 -21.28 -11.21
C PHE A 438 5.76 -21.73 -12.69
N PRO A 439 6.05 -23.02 -12.98
CA PRO A 439 6.22 -23.50 -14.35
C PRO A 439 4.99 -23.27 -15.23
N LEU A 440 5.17 -22.71 -16.43
CA LEU A 440 4.08 -22.42 -17.37
C LEU A 440 3.15 -23.62 -17.63
N ALA A 441 3.70 -24.84 -17.69
CA ALA A 441 2.95 -26.08 -17.90
C ALA A 441 1.90 -26.37 -16.81
N ASP A 442 2.13 -25.90 -15.58
CA ASP A 442 1.28 -26.18 -14.42
C ASP A 442 0.20 -25.09 -14.22
N TRP A 443 0.29 -23.97 -14.96
CA TRP A 443 -0.64 -22.85 -14.84
C TRP A 443 -2.10 -23.23 -15.08
N PRO A 444 -2.49 -23.97 -16.14
CA PRO A 444 -3.91 -24.26 -16.40
C PRO A 444 -4.59 -24.98 -15.23
N ALA A 445 -3.90 -25.96 -14.62
CA ALA A 445 -4.43 -26.70 -13.48
C ALA A 445 -4.54 -25.81 -12.23
N ALA A 446 -3.56 -24.97 -11.97
CA ALA A 446 -3.60 -24.02 -10.85
C ALA A 446 -4.67 -22.94 -11.04
N MET A 447 -4.90 -22.49 -12.27
CA MET A 447 -6.01 -21.59 -12.61
C MET A 447 -7.37 -22.25 -12.38
N ASP A 448 -7.54 -23.52 -12.77
CA ASP A 448 -8.78 -24.26 -12.51
C ASP A 448 -9.05 -24.37 -11.00
N GLU A 449 -8.02 -24.60 -10.16
CA GLU A 449 -8.15 -24.60 -8.70
C GLU A 449 -8.63 -23.24 -8.16
N LYS A 450 -8.11 -22.15 -8.72
CA LYS A 450 -8.50 -20.78 -8.35
C LYS A 450 -9.75 -20.27 -9.05
N GLN A 451 -10.37 -21.09 -9.89
CA GLN A 451 -11.52 -20.74 -10.72
C GLN A 451 -11.24 -19.51 -11.59
N LEU A 452 -10.10 -19.50 -12.27
CA LEU A 452 -9.71 -18.47 -13.23
C LEU A 452 -9.77 -19.03 -14.67
N ASP A 453 -10.29 -18.21 -15.57
CA ASP A 453 -10.47 -18.50 -16.98
C ASP A 453 -9.33 -17.97 -17.85
N PHE A 454 -8.68 -16.87 -17.45
CA PHE A 454 -7.60 -16.27 -18.22
C PHE A 454 -6.51 -15.66 -17.33
N ALA A 455 -5.32 -15.50 -17.92
CA ALA A 455 -4.21 -14.77 -17.32
C ALA A 455 -3.39 -14.04 -18.40
N ALA A 456 -2.95 -12.82 -18.13
CA ALA A 456 -1.95 -12.15 -18.96
C ALA A 456 -0.55 -12.42 -18.41
N ILE A 457 0.17 -13.31 -19.08
CA ILE A 457 1.56 -13.64 -18.73
C ILE A 457 2.47 -12.56 -19.31
N VAL A 458 3.11 -11.76 -18.44
CA VAL A 458 3.86 -10.56 -18.83
C VAL A 458 5.32 -10.56 -18.35
N ASP A 459 5.99 -11.71 -18.50
CA ASP A 459 7.36 -11.92 -18.02
C ASP A 459 8.36 -10.84 -18.44
N HIS A 460 9.24 -10.49 -17.51
CA HIS A 460 10.26 -9.47 -17.70
C HIS A 460 11.31 -9.84 -18.77
N LYS A 461 11.65 -8.85 -19.61
CA LYS A 461 12.85 -8.85 -20.49
C LYS A 461 12.89 -9.91 -21.60
N GLN A 462 11.77 -10.54 -21.95
CA GLN A 462 11.76 -11.59 -22.98
C GLN A 462 10.44 -11.71 -23.74
N MET A 463 10.48 -12.54 -24.79
CA MET A 463 9.30 -12.95 -25.56
C MET A 463 9.04 -14.46 -25.57
N ARG A 464 9.89 -15.23 -24.88
CA ARG A 464 9.97 -16.69 -24.97
C ARG A 464 8.64 -17.39 -24.65
N GLY A 465 7.95 -16.96 -23.60
CA GLY A 465 6.75 -17.62 -23.08
C GLY A 465 5.69 -17.92 -24.15
N PHE A 466 5.46 -16.98 -25.07
CA PHE A 466 4.40 -17.10 -26.09
C PHE A 466 4.73 -18.12 -27.19
N PHE A 467 5.99 -18.54 -27.32
CA PHE A 467 6.45 -19.51 -28.34
C PHE A 467 6.65 -20.91 -27.77
N LEU A 468 6.46 -21.08 -26.47
CA LEU A 468 6.54 -22.38 -25.82
C LEU A 468 5.35 -23.28 -26.20
N PRO A 469 5.56 -24.59 -26.42
CA PRO A 469 4.47 -25.54 -26.65
C PRO A 469 3.42 -25.57 -25.53
N GLU A 470 3.82 -25.19 -24.32
CA GLU A 470 2.99 -25.08 -23.12
C GLU A 470 2.04 -23.86 -23.14
N TRP A 471 2.19 -22.95 -24.11
CA TRP A 471 1.33 -21.77 -24.21
C TRP A 471 -0.12 -22.15 -24.56
N ASP A 472 -1.04 -21.87 -23.64
CA ASP A 472 -2.47 -22.12 -23.80
C ASP A 472 -3.19 -20.92 -24.45
N GLU A 473 -3.43 -21.00 -25.76
CA GLU A 473 -4.18 -19.99 -26.53
C GLU A 473 -5.64 -19.81 -26.06
N GLU A 474 -6.20 -20.77 -25.32
CA GLU A 474 -7.54 -20.67 -24.77
C GLU A 474 -7.57 -19.73 -23.56
N ARG A 475 -6.44 -19.58 -22.85
CA ARG A 475 -6.39 -18.90 -21.53
C ARG A 475 -5.46 -17.70 -21.47
N PHE A 476 -4.36 -17.70 -22.21
CA PHE A 476 -3.29 -16.72 -21.99
C PHE A 476 -3.34 -15.52 -22.93
N ILE A 477 -3.19 -14.33 -22.35
CA ILE A 477 -3.00 -13.07 -23.06
C ILE A 477 -1.51 -12.80 -23.17
N ILE A 478 -1.06 -12.42 -24.37
CA ILE A 478 0.35 -12.20 -24.71
C ILE A 478 0.77 -10.80 -24.25
N GLY A 479 1.87 -10.70 -23.49
CA GLY A 479 2.48 -9.40 -23.21
C GLY A 479 3.81 -9.49 -22.46
N THR A 480 4.41 -8.35 -22.14
CA THR A 480 5.65 -8.29 -21.36
C THR A 480 5.67 -7.02 -20.51
N GLU A 481 6.36 -7.08 -19.38
CA GLU A 481 6.57 -5.94 -18.48
C GLU A 481 8.02 -5.43 -18.54
N PRO A 482 8.34 -4.37 -19.31
CA PRO A 482 9.61 -3.67 -19.16
C PRO A 482 9.60 -2.71 -17.96
N GLY A 483 10.74 -2.60 -17.31
CA GLY A 483 11.09 -1.42 -16.51
C GLY A 483 11.77 -0.34 -17.37
N THR A 484 11.66 0.92 -16.96
CA THR A 484 12.36 2.05 -17.56
C THR A 484 12.65 3.15 -16.54
N THR A 485 13.55 4.05 -16.91
CA THR A 485 13.75 5.34 -16.25
C THR A 485 13.45 6.43 -17.25
N ILE A 486 12.56 7.37 -16.90
CA ILE A 486 12.31 8.56 -17.71
C ILE A 486 13.29 9.66 -17.31
N THR A 487 14.22 9.98 -18.21
CA THR A 487 15.18 11.06 -18.00
C THR A 487 14.51 12.40 -18.30
N ASP A 488 14.13 13.12 -17.26
CA ASP A 488 13.67 14.50 -17.34
C ASP A 488 14.83 15.44 -16.96
N LEU A 489 15.12 16.45 -17.78
CA LEU A 489 16.27 17.36 -17.59
C LEU A 489 16.05 18.34 -16.43
N GLU A 490 14.83 18.47 -15.91
CA GLU A 490 14.46 19.51 -14.94
C GLU A 490 14.10 18.99 -13.53
N ASN A 491 14.02 17.68 -13.31
CA ASN A 491 13.57 17.09 -12.03
C ASN A 491 14.60 16.17 -11.36
N VAL A 492 14.74 16.28 -10.04
CA VAL A 492 15.75 15.58 -9.20
C VAL A 492 15.30 14.16 -8.77
N ILE A 493 14.05 13.78 -9.04
CA ILE A 493 13.49 12.47 -8.64
C ILE A 493 13.72 11.45 -9.76
N ASP A 494 14.43 10.36 -9.46
CA ASP A 494 14.63 9.24 -10.37
C ASP A 494 13.28 8.55 -10.66
N ARG A 495 12.72 8.76 -11.87
CA ARG A 495 11.41 8.24 -12.28
C ARG A 495 11.52 6.84 -12.87
N SER A 496 11.88 5.88 -12.01
CA SER A 496 11.81 4.46 -12.37
C SER A 496 10.35 4.00 -12.39
N MET A 497 9.91 3.44 -13.51
CA MET A 497 8.56 2.89 -13.68
C MET A 497 8.59 1.58 -14.45
N HIS A 498 7.53 0.78 -14.32
CA HIS A 498 7.26 -0.33 -15.22
C HIS A 498 6.06 0.00 -16.11
N TYR A 499 5.90 -0.74 -17.21
CA TYR A 499 4.74 -0.71 -18.09
C TYR A 499 4.49 -2.10 -18.66
N ASN A 500 3.24 -2.52 -18.86
CA ASN A 500 2.93 -3.74 -19.59
C ASN A 500 2.60 -3.37 -21.04
N MET A 501 3.13 -4.16 -21.96
CA MET A 501 2.76 -4.13 -23.37
C MET A 501 2.05 -5.43 -23.71
N LEU A 502 0.75 -5.36 -23.98
CA LEU A 502 -0.04 -6.52 -24.40
C LEU A 502 -0.28 -6.49 -25.90
N PHE A 503 -0.30 -7.67 -26.54
CA PHE A 503 -0.36 -7.75 -28.00
C PHE A 503 -1.45 -8.68 -28.54
N PRO A 504 -2.04 -8.31 -29.69
CA PRO A 504 -3.00 -9.15 -30.41
C PRO A 504 -2.37 -10.39 -31.05
N HIS A 505 -1.04 -10.41 -31.20
CA HIS A 505 -0.27 -11.44 -31.89
C HIS A 505 1.14 -11.58 -31.30
N LYS A 506 1.70 -12.79 -31.32
CA LYS A 506 3.04 -13.14 -30.78
C LYS A 506 4.23 -12.35 -31.35
N TYR A 507 4.02 -11.65 -32.47
CA TYR A 507 5.05 -10.85 -33.15
C TYR A 507 4.96 -9.35 -32.85
N GLY A 508 3.96 -8.90 -32.09
CA GLY A 508 3.79 -7.49 -31.73
C GLY A 508 5.02 -6.94 -31.00
N LEU A 509 5.56 -7.70 -30.04
CA LEU A 509 6.78 -7.32 -29.32
C LEU A 509 7.99 -7.19 -30.25
N ALA A 510 8.18 -8.13 -31.18
CA ALA A 510 9.27 -8.04 -32.16
C ALA A 510 9.17 -6.79 -33.04
N MET A 511 7.95 -6.40 -33.43
CA MET A 511 7.71 -5.16 -34.18
C MET A 511 8.08 -3.91 -33.35
N VAL A 512 7.80 -3.90 -32.05
CA VAL A 512 8.23 -2.82 -31.13
C VAL A 512 9.75 -2.77 -31.07
N MET A 513 10.40 -3.90 -30.79
CA MET A 513 11.85 -3.98 -30.65
C MET A 513 12.61 -3.55 -31.92
N ALA A 514 12.02 -3.78 -33.10
CA ALA A 514 12.60 -3.31 -34.37
C ALA A 514 12.55 -1.78 -34.56
N ASN A 515 11.58 -1.09 -33.95
CA ASN A 515 11.39 0.36 -34.08
C ASN A 515 11.99 1.17 -32.91
N PHE A 516 12.31 0.49 -31.81
CA PHE A 516 12.85 1.07 -30.59
C PHE A 516 14.18 0.39 -30.22
N PRO A 517 15.32 0.79 -30.84
CA PRO A 517 16.61 0.17 -30.60
C PRO A 517 17.12 0.31 -29.15
N GLU A 518 16.53 1.19 -28.35
CA GLU A 518 16.82 1.42 -26.93
C GLU A 518 16.66 0.16 -26.06
N PHE A 519 15.85 -0.81 -26.52
CA PHE A 519 15.69 -2.09 -25.84
C PHE A 519 16.89 -3.04 -26.03
N GLU A 520 17.77 -2.79 -27.00
CA GLU A 520 18.92 -3.64 -27.32
C GLU A 520 18.56 -5.14 -27.49
N PHE A 521 17.47 -5.44 -28.18
CA PHE A 521 16.98 -6.82 -28.34
C PHE A 521 18.01 -7.73 -29.01
N ARG A 522 18.15 -8.96 -28.48
CA ARG A 522 19.03 -10.01 -29.02
C ARG A 522 18.36 -11.38 -28.93
N GLY A 523 18.67 -12.26 -29.88
CA GLY A 523 18.19 -13.64 -29.91
C GLY A 523 17.08 -13.87 -30.93
N ASP A 524 16.42 -15.01 -30.82
CA ASP A 524 15.29 -15.45 -31.64
C ASP A 524 14.01 -15.62 -30.80
N GLU A 525 12.98 -16.30 -31.33
CA GLU A 525 11.70 -16.52 -30.64
C GLU A 525 11.86 -17.19 -29.25
N LEU A 526 12.86 -18.06 -29.07
CA LEU A 526 13.05 -18.84 -27.84
C LEU A 526 14.17 -18.32 -26.95
N THR A 527 15.09 -17.53 -27.49
CA THR A 527 16.26 -16.98 -26.77
C THR A 527 16.21 -15.45 -26.66
N GLY A 528 15.20 -14.83 -27.26
CA GLY A 528 14.99 -13.40 -27.37
C GLY A 528 14.89 -12.72 -26.02
N SER A 529 15.81 -11.79 -25.76
CA SER A 529 15.81 -10.95 -24.55
C SER A 529 16.16 -9.50 -24.87
N TYR A 530 15.75 -8.60 -23.98
CA TYR A 530 15.99 -7.16 -24.08
C TYR A 530 16.44 -6.56 -22.73
N LYS A 531 17.04 -5.37 -22.79
CA LYS A 531 17.36 -4.59 -21.59
C LYS A 531 16.25 -3.58 -21.29
N TYR A 532 16.15 -3.20 -20.02
CA TYR A 532 15.31 -2.07 -19.63
C TYR A 532 15.83 -0.79 -20.28
N PRO A 533 15.04 -0.16 -21.17
CA PRO A 533 15.45 1.04 -21.87
C PRO A 533 15.43 2.24 -20.95
N LYS A 534 16.11 3.31 -21.36
CA LYS A 534 15.91 4.66 -20.80
C LYS A 534 15.28 5.52 -21.88
N PHE A 535 14.28 6.30 -21.51
CA PHE A 535 13.56 7.16 -22.46
C PHE A 535 13.53 8.61 -21.98
N THR A 536 13.44 9.55 -22.94
CA THR A 536 12.87 10.86 -22.65
C THR A 536 11.34 10.74 -22.61
N LYS A 537 10.66 11.73 -22.04
CA LYS A 537 9.19 11.79 -22.02
C LYS A 537 8.60 11.66 -23.43
N GLU A 538 9.13 12.39 -24.40
CA GLU A 538 8.65 12.41 -25.78
C GLU A 538 8.79 11.03 -26.42
N ARG A 539 9.94 10.38 -26.21
CA ARG A 539 10.22 9.06 -26.78
C ARG A 539 9.34 7.98 -26.16
N PHE A 540 9.03 8.07 -24.87
CA PHE A 540 8.08 7.17 -24.21
C PHE A 540 6.66 7.35 -24.78
N MET A 541 6.23 8.59 -25.05
CA MET A 541 4.93 8.84 -25.69
C MET A 541 4.88 8.33 -27.14
N GLU A 542 5.99 8.39 -27.88
CA GLU A 542 6.10 7.76 -29.20
C GLU A 542 5.94 6.24 -29.12
N LEU A 543 6.55 5.60 -28.11
CA LEU A 543 6.40 4.16 -27.85
C LEU A 543 4.93 3.79 -27.60
N THR A 544 4.25 4.50 -26.71
CA THR A 544 2.82 4.27 -26.43
C THR A 544 1.97 4.35 -27.68
N ARG A 545 2.13 5.42 -28.47
CA ARG A 545 1.37 5.60 -29.73
C ARG A 545 1.68 4.51 -30.74
N TYR A 546 2.94 4.08 -30.84
CA TYR A 546 3.32 3.01 -31.74
C TYR A 546 2.66 1.68 -31.35
N ILE A 547 2.68 1.31 -30.07
CA ILE A 547 2.03 0.10 -29.55
C ILE A 547 0.53 0.13 -29.86
N GLN A 548 -0.15 1.25 -29.59
CA GLN A 548 -1.56 1.42 -29.92
C GLN A 548 -1.80 1.33 -31.44
N SER A 549 -0.92 1.89 -32.28
CA SER A 549 -1.06 1.87 -33.74
C SER A 549 -0.97 0.47 -34.36
N ILE A 550 -0.29 -0.47 -33.69
CA ILE A 550 -0.23 -1.88 -34.10
C ILE A 550 -1.31 -2.74 -33.40
N GLY A 551 -2.28 -2.08 -32.76
CA GLY A 551 -3.39 -2.71 -32.05
C GLY A 551 -3.03 -3.30 -30.69
N GLY A 552 -1.88 -2.93 -30.11
CA GLY A 552 -1.46 -3.32 -28.76
C GLY A 552 -2.06 -2.45 -27.67
N ILE A 553 -1.88 -2.85 -26.41
CA ILE A 553 -2.36 -2.16 -25.21
C ILE A 553 -1.16 -1.80 -24.33
N MET A 554 -1.18 -0.58 -23.79
CA MET A 554 -0.19 -0.09 -22.83
C MET A 554 -0.86 0.05 -21.46
N VAL A 555 -0.28 -0.60 -20.46
CA VAL A 555 -0.71 -0.51 -19.06
C VAL A 555 0.43 0.09 -18.25
N HIS A 556 0.13 0.97 -17.31
CA HIS A 556 1.04 1.33 -16.23
C HIS A 556 0.72 0.44 -15.02
N PRO A 557 1.46 -0.66 -14.79
CA PRO A 557 1.28 -1.55 -13.67
C PRO A 557 1.76 -0.88 -12.38
N HIS A 558 1.14 -1.30 -11.28
CA HIS A 558 1.51 -1.01 -9.89
C HIS A 558 2.16 0.37 -9.65
N PRO A 559 1.57 1.48 -10.14
CA PRO A 559 2.21 2.79 -10.25
C PRO A 559 2.72 3.32 -8.91
N LYS A 560 1.91 3.16 -7.86
CA LYS A 560 2.22 3.62 -6.49
C LYS A 560 3.16 2.68 -5.72
N THR A 561 3.59 1.57 -6.32
CA THR A 561 4.63 0.69 -5.76
C THR A 561 6.04 1.06 -6.26
N MET A 562 6.10 1.68 -7.43
CA MET A 562 7.36 2.03 -8.10
C MET A 562 7.68 3.53 -8.00
N MET A 563 6.66 4.38 -8.03
CA MET A 563 6.82 5.84 -7.98
C MET A 563 6.11 6.45 -6.76
N ALA A 564 6.87 7.21 -5.97
CA ALA A 564 6.39 8.00 -4.86
C ALA A 564 6.17 9.47 -5.28
N SER A 565 5.26 9.70 -6.23
CA SER A 565 4.81 11.05 -6.59
C SER A 565 3.33 11.18 -6.29
N ASP A 566 2.92 12.30 -5.69
CA ASP A 566 1.50 12.66 -5.53
C ASP A 566 1.01 13.60 -6.64
N ASN A 567 1.89 14.01 -7.57
CA ASN A 567 1.48 14.73 -8.76
C ASN A 567 1.05 13.72 -9.84
N PRO A 568 -0.25 13.65 -10.23
CA PRO A 568 -0.71 12.74 -11.28
C PRO A 568 -0.01 12.94 -12.63
N LEU A 569 0.51 14.14 -12.91
CA LEU A 569 1.23 14.44 -14.15
C LEU A 569 2.60 13.77 -14.24
N ASP A 570 3.11 13.21 -13.13
CA ASP A 570 4.40 12.53 -13.13
C ASP A 570 4.36 11.11 -13.71
N TYR A 571 3.17 10.50 -13.79
CA TYR A 571 2.96 9.12 -14.24
C TYR A 571 2.88 8.96 -15.77
N TYR A 572 3.10 10.04 -16.54
CA TYR A 572 3.18 10.05 -18.01
C TYR A 572 2.07 9.25 -18.72
N MET A 573 0.83 9.53 -18.37
CA MET A 573 -0.34 8.87 -18.94
C MET A 573 -0.80 9.52 -20.24
N GLY A 574 -0.89 8.72 -21.31
CA GLY A 574 -1.52 9.08 -22.58
C GLY A 574 -3.00 8.69 -22.63
N GLU A 575 -3.70 9.16 -23.65
CA GLU A 575 -5.09 8.74 -23.89
C GLU A 575 -5.17 7.24 -24.22
N HIS A 576 -6.22 6.60 -23.73
CA HIS A 576 -6.54 5.18 -23.91
C HIS A 576 -5.42 4.24 -23.44
N MET A 577 -4.66 4.69 -22.45
CA MET A 577 -3.79 3.84 -21.64
C MET A 577 -4.57 3.25 -20.47
N TYR A 578 -4.05 2.17 -19.91
CA TYR A 578 -4.55 1.58 -18.67
C TYR A 578 -3.67 1.97 -17.48
N LEU A 579 -4.30 2.21 -16.33
CA LEU A 579 -3.64 2.25 -15.03
C LEU A 579 -4.06 1.01 -14.24
N GLU A 580 -3.10 0.29 -13.66
CA GLU A 580 -3.42 -0.83 -12.77
C GLU A 580 -3.92 -0.29 -11.41
N VAL A 581 -5.24 -0.25 -11.30
CA VAL A 581 -6.00 0.29 -10.16
C VAL A 581 -6.14 -0.73 -9.05
N MET A 582 -6.22 -2.03 -9.37
CA MET A 582 -6.13 -3.11 -8.38
C MET A 582 -4.82 -3.85 -8.54
N VAL A 583 -3.97 -3.80 -7.52
CA VAL A 583 -2.58 -4.27 -7.54
C VAL A 583 -2.37 -5.31 -6.45
N GLY A 584 -2.00 -6.53 -6.81
CA GLY A 584 -1.79 -7.65 -5.88
C GLY A 584 -3.09 -8.23 -5.34
N SER A 585 -3.89 -7.37 -4.69
CA SER A 585 -5.27 -7.64 -4.30
C SER A 585 -6.09 -6.36 -4.16
N TYR A 586 -7.41 -6.44 -4.34
CA TYR A 586 -8.31 -5.29 -4.11
C TYR A 586 -8.24 -4.72 -2.68
N ARG A 587 -7.72 -5.49 -1.70
CA ARG A 587 -7.50 -5.07 -0.31
C ARG A 587 -6.13 -4.42 -0.06
N HIS A 588 -5.25 -4.44 -1.06
CA HIS A 588 -3.88 -4.00 -0.92
C HIS A 588 -3.79 -2.47 -0.97
N HIS A 589 -2.82 -1.87 -0.26
CA HIS A 589 -2.69 -0.41 -0.17
C HIS A 589 -2.46 0.24 -1.51
N SER A 590 -1.67 -0.43 -2.33
CA SER A 590 -1.37 0.01 -3.68
C SER A 590 -2.62 0.13 -4.51
N SER A 591 -3.63 -0.72 -4.29
CA SER A 591 -4.91 -0.61 -4.99
C SER A 591 -5.64 0.68 -4.61
N ILE A 592 -5.66 1.03 -3.32
CA ILE A 592 -6.24 2.30 -2.86
C ILE A 592 -5.51 3.49 -3.47
N ARG A 593 -4.17 3.53 -3.35
CA ARG A 593 -3.37 4.65 -3.86
C ARG A 593 -3.39 4.76 -5.37
N SER A 594 -3.40 3.62 -6.08
CA SER A 594 -3.54 3.58 -7.54
C SER A 594 -4.93 4.04 -7.97
N TYR A 595 -5.97 3.68 -7.22
CA TYR A 595 -7.32 4.18 -7.46
C TYR A 595 -7.42 5.70 -7.27
N ASP A 596 -6.81 6.25 -6.21
CA ASP A 596 -6.81 7.70 -5.98
C ASP A 596 -6.09 8.43 -7.12
N LEU A 597 -4.92 7.92 -7.53
CA LEU A 597 -4.21 8.41 -8.70
C LEU A 597 -5.08 8.35 -9.97
N TRP A 598 -5.82 7.26 -10.18
CA TRP A 598 -6.72 7.13 -11.32
C TRP A 598 -7.80 8.20 -11.30
N CYS A 599 -8.41 8.44 -10.13
CA CYS A 599 -9.41 9.50 -9.97
C CYS A 599 -8.82 10.89 -10.27
N ASP A 600 -7.61 11.18 -9.78
CA ASP A 600 -6.92 12.44 -10.05
C ASP A 600 -6.63 12.61 -11.55
N ILE A 601 -6.24 11.53 -12.24
CA ILE A 601 -6.03 11.51 -13.70
C ILE A 601 -7.33 11.77 -14.45
N LEU A 602 -8.44 11.14 -14.05
CA LEU A 602 -9.75 11.38 -14.64
C LEU A 602 -10.21 12.83 -14.43
N ALA A 603 -9.96 13.40 -13.25
CA ALA A 603 -10.29 14.79 -12.93
C ALA A 603 -9.48 15.80 -13.78
N LEU A 604 -8.31 15.40 -14.30
CA LEU A 604 -7.56 16.17 -15.29
C LEU A 604 -8.13 16.07 -16.72
N GLY A 605 -9.24 15.35 -16.91
CA GLY A 605 -9.88 15.14 -18.21
C GLY A 605 -9.15 14.11 -19.09
N LYS A 606 -8.37 13.20 -18.50
CA LYS A 606 -7.68 12.14 -19.24
C LYS A 606 -8.58 10.93 -19.45
N HIS A 607 -8.55 10.37 -20.66
CA HIS A 607 -9.27 9.15 -21.00
C HIS A 607 -8.39 7.93 -20.69
N VAL A 608 -8.32 7.56 -19.41
CA VAL A 608 -7.51 6.43 -18.92
C VAL A 608 -8.40 5.37 -18.31
N TRP A 609 -8.19 4.12 -18.71
CA TRP A 609 -8.94 2.97 -18.23
C TRP A 609 -8.30 2.34 -17.00
N ALA A 610 -9.10 1.63 -16.21
CA ALA A 610 -8.63 0.83 -15.08
C ALA A 610 -8.30 -0.61 -15.53
N SER A 611 -7.19 -1.14 -15.03
CA SER A 611 -6.81 -2.56 -15.10
C SER A 611 -6.57 -3.12 -13.69
N GLY A 612 -6.43 -4.44 -13.57
CA GLY A 612 -6.07 -5.06 -12.31
C GLY A 612 -5.28 -6.34 -12.48
N GLY A 613 -4.22 -6.49 -11.69
CA GLY A 613 -3.37 -7.66 -11.74
C GLY A 613 -2.68 -7.99 -10.42
N SER A 614 -2.29 -9.25 -10.24
CA SER A 614 -1.71 -9.70 -8.97
C SER A 614 -0.20 -9.53 -8.87
N ASP A 615 0.49 -9.34 -10.00
CA ASP A 615 1.96 -9.30 -10.09
C ASP A 615 2.59 -10.54 -9.41
N THR A 616 1.95 -11.71 -9.59
CA THR A 616 2.44 -12.94 -8.95
C THR A 616 3.70 -13.43 -9.62
N HIS A 617 4.75 -13.62 -8.80
CA HIS A 617 5.99 -14.29 -9.19
C HIS A 617 6.05 -15.74 -8.67
N GLY A 618 5.02 -16.15 -7.92
CA GLY A 618 4.86 -17.50 -7.35
C GLY A 618 3.71 -18.24 -8.04
N GLY A 619 2.96 -19.02 -7.27
CA GLY A 619 1.77 -19.70 -7.79
C GLY A 619 0.63 -18.72 -8.15
N VAL A 620 -0.34 -19.25 -8.89
CA VAL A 620 -1.55 -18.52 -9.32
C VAL A 620 -2.31 -17.93 -8.13
N SER A 621 -2.69 -16.65 -8.24
CA SER A 621 -3.47 -15.91 -7.25
C SER A 621 -4.83 -15.52 -7.80
N ASN A 622 -5.85 -15.51 -6.94
CA ASN A 622 -7.14 -14.88 -7.18
C ASN A 622 -7.35 -13.65 -6.28
N GLY A 623 -6.26 -13.07 -5.77
CA GLY A 623 -6.30 -11.87 -4.93
C GLY A 623 -6.74 -10.62 -5.69
N CYS A 624 -6.38 -10.54 -6.98
CA CYS A 624 -6.78 -9.51 -7.92
C CYS A 624 -7.35 -10.17 -9.18
N VAL A 625 -8.63 -9.95 -9.46
CA VAL A 625 -9.37 -10.59 -10.55
C VAL A 625 -10.08 -9.49 -11.33
N SER A 626 -10.31 -9.72 -12.63
CA SER A 626 -11.19 -8.91 -13.47
C SER A 626 -12.26 -9.79 -14.11
N THR A 627 -13.44 -9.22 -14.35
CA THR A 627 -14.58 -9.93 -14.95
C THR A 627 -14.76 -9.48 -16.39
N PHE A 628 -14.45 -10.37 -17.35
CA PHE A 628 -14.57 -10.13 -18.79
C PHE A 628 -15.83 -10.75 -19.36
N TYR A 629 -16.57 -10.00 -20.16
CA TYR A 629 -17.72 -10.51 -20.89
C TYR A 629 -17.30 -10.88 -22.31
N SER A 630 -17.26 -12.17 -22.63
CA SER A 630 -16.85 -12.67 -23.95
C SER A 630 -17.77 -13.75 -24.49
N LYS A 631 -17.86 -13.87 -25.82
CA LYS A 631 -18.56 -14.97 -26.51
C LYS A 631 -17.73 -16.24 -26.59
N LYS A 632 -16.40 -16.13 -26.42
CA LYS A 632 -15.43 -17.22 -26.58
C LYS A 632 -14.42 -17.20 -25.44
N LYS A 633 -14.10 -18.38 -24.91
CA LYS A 633 -12.95 -18.60 -24.03
C LYS A 633 -11.70 -18.72 -24.91
N SER A 634 -10.95 -17.63 -25.05
CA SER A 634 -9.67 -17.62 -25.79
C SER A 634 -8.87 -16.38 -25.43
N GLY A 635 -7.55 -16.51 -25.34
CA GLY A 635 -6.63 -15.39 -25.09
C GLY A 635 -6.86 -14.21 -26.02
N ARG A 636 -7.16 -14.47 -27.30
CA ARG A 636 -7.49 -13.43 -28.28
C ARG A 636 -8.79 -12.69 -27.94
N ALA A 637 -9.85 -13.42 -27.60
CA ALA A 637 -11.13 -12.79 -27.24
C ALA A 637 -11.01 -11.97 -25.95
N PHE A 638 -10.21 -12.42 -24.98
CA PHE A 638 -9.92 -11.65 -23.77
C PHE A 638 -9.11 -10.39 -24.07
N PHE A 639 -8.13 -10.48 -24.96
CA PHE A 639 -7.43 -9.30 -25.48
C PHE A 639 -8.39 -8.30 -26.14
N ASP A 640 -9.34 -8.76 -26.96
CA ASP A 640 -10.31 -7.88 -27.62
C ASP A 640 -11.23 -7.18 -26.59
N VAL A 641 -11.59 -7.84 -25.49
CA VAL A 641 -12.32 -7.21 -24.36
C VAL A 641 -11.47 -6.14 -23.66
N MET A 642 -10.18 -6.41 -23.43
CA MET A 642 -9.25 -5.36 -22.95
C MET A 642 -9.06 -4.25 -23.98
N HIS A 643 -9.23 -4.49 -25.27
CA HIS A 643 -9.06 -3.45 -26.26
C HIS A 643 -10.23 -2.46 -26.27
N SER A 644 -11.45 -2.91 -25.95
CA SER A 644 -12.65 -2.06 -25.87
C SER A 644 -12.91 -1.45 -24.49
N ALA A 645 -12.18 -1.91 -23.45
CA ALA A 645 -12.41 -1.55 -22.04
C ALA A 645 -13.81 -1.90 -21.49
N ASP A 646 -14.56 -2.75 -22.20
CA ASP A 646 -15.92 -3.17 -21.84
C ASP A 646 -15.88 -4.33 -20.82
N TYR A 647 -15.34 -4.03 -19.64
CA TYR A 647 -15.20 -4.99 -18.54
C TYR A 647 -15.10 -4.29 -17.17
N ALA A 648 -15.23 -5.08 -16.10
CA ALA A 648 -15.03 -4.62 -14.73
C ALA A 648 -13.70 -5.13 -14.15
N VAL A 649 -12.95 -4.23 -13.52
CA VAL A 649 -11.79 -4.57 -12.69
C VAL A 649 -12.29 -4.95 -11.32
N GLY A 650 -12.02 -6.17 -10.85
CA GLY A 650 -12.44 -6.67 -9.55
C GLY A 650 -13.24 -7.97 -9.63
N ALA A 651 -13.63 -8.46 -8.45
CA ALA A 651 -14.21 -9.78 -8.25
C ALA A 651 -15.73 -9.84 -8.47
N LEU A 652 -16.33 -8.76 -8.98
CA LEU A 652 -17.74 -8.65 -9.27
C LEU A 652 -17.93 -8.00 -10.65
N GLY A 653 -18.85 -8.54 -11.44
CA GLY A 653 -19.22 -8.02 -12.75
C GLY A 653 -20.04 -6.73 -12.65
N ILE A 654 -19.68 -5.78 -13.52
CA ILE A 654 -20.42 -4.54 -13.76
C ILE A 654 -20.64 -4.47 -15.27
N GLN A 655 -21.87 -4.24 -15.69
CA GLN A 655 -22.26 -3.97 -17.08
C GLN A 655 -22.96 -2.61 -17.10
N MET A 656 -22.49 -1.68 -17.91
CA MET A 656 -23.07 -0.34 -18.04
C MET A 656 -23.23 0.04 -19.50
N MET A 657 -24.28 0.80 -19.78
CA MET A 657 -24.55 1.31 -21.11
C MET A 657 -25.24 2.68 -21.05
N ILE A 658 -24.83 3.61 -21.90
CA ILE A 658 -25.53 4.88 -22.15
C ILE A 658 -26.02 4.88 -23.59
N ASP A 659 -27.33 4.91 -23.80
CA ASP A 659 -27.97 4.98 -25.13
C ASP A 659 -27.34 4.01 -26.16
N GLY A 660 -27.18 2.74 -25.79
CA GLY A 660 -26.62 1.70 -26.68
C GLY A 660 -25.08 1.61 -26.70
N HIS A 661 -24.37 2.51 -26.00
CA HIS A 661 -22.90 2.52 -25.95
C HIS A 661 -22.41 1.91 -24.63
N PRO A 662 -21.65 0.80 -24.67
CA PRO A 662 -21.21 0.08 -23.46
C PRO A 662 -20.06 0.81 -22.73
N MET A 663 -19.65 0.27 -21.58
CA MET A 663 -18.44 0.70 -20.86
C MET A 663 -17.22 0.83 -21.80
N GLY A 664 -16.36 1.81 -21.53
CA GLY A 664 -15.18 2.08 -22.35
C GLY A 664 -15.45 2.97 -23.57
N SER A 665 -16.72 3.25 -23.88
CA SER A 665 -17.10 4.09 -25.02
C SER A 665 -16.98 5.59 -24.75
N GLU A 666 -16.90 6.35 -25.83
CA GLU A 666 -17.00 7.81 -25.85
C GLU A 666 -18.18 8.22 -26.75
N LEU A 667 -19.01 9.15 -26.29
CA LEU A 667 -20.13 9.66 -27.05
C LEU A 667 -20.42 11.12 -26.73
N VAL A 668 -21.21 11.79 -27.57
CA VAL A 668 -21.63 13.19 -27.35
C VAL A 668 -22.89 13.20 -26.48
N TYR A 669 -22.87 13.97 -25.38
CA TYR A 669 -24.05 14.19 -24.53
C TYR A 669 -25.27 14.71 -25.31
N ARG A 670 -26.45 14.15 -25.01
CA ARG A 670 -27.76 14.63 -25.47
C ARG A 670 -28.78 14.57 -24.34
N ASP A 671 -29.69 15.55 -24.30
CA ASP A 671 -30.79 15.56 -23.34
C ASP A 671 -31.66 14.31 -23.51
N GLY A 672 -32.03 13.70 -22.39
CA GLY A 672 -32.87 12.50 -22.35
C GLY A 672 -32.13 11.17 -22.43
N MET A 673 -30.80 11.19 -22.53
CA MET A 673 -29.94 10.00 -22.41
C MET A 673 -30.18 9.25 -21.11
N ARG A 674 -30.00 7.94 -21.15
CA ARG A 674 -30.19 7.06 -19.98
C ARG A 674 -28.97 6.18 -19.76
N LEU A 675 -28.55 6.09 -18.51
CA LEU A 675 -27.59 5.09 -18.06
C LEU A 675 -28.39 3.89 -17.55
N THR A 676 -28.07 2.71 -18.07
CA THR A 676 -28.55 1.43 -17.55
C THR A 676 -27.37 0.60 -17.08
N LEU A 677 -27.50 0.03 -15.89
CA LEU A 677 -26.43 -0.70 -15.22
C LEU A 677 -26.98 -2.01 -14.66
N ARG A 678 -26.23 -3.11 -14.84
CA ARG A 678 -26.42 -4.41 -14.20
C ARG A 678 -25.17 -4.76 -13.41
N VAL A 679 -25.34 -5.12 -12.14
CA VAL A 679 -24.25 -5.57 -11.26
C VAL A 679 -24.56 -6.97 -10.77
N GLY A 680 -23.61 -7.88 -10.93
CA GLY A 680 -23.79 -9.30 -10.64
C GLY A 680 -22.57 -10.11 -11.07
N ASP A 681 -22.72 -11.43 -11.19
CA ASP A 681 -21.63 -12.30 -11.66
C ASP A 681 -20.39 -12.23 -10.73
N PHE A 682 -20.59 -12.54 -9.45
CA PHE A 682 -19.49 -12.67 -8.49
C PHE A 682 -18.52 -13.78 -8.93
N HIS A 683 -17.22 -13.50 -8.83
CA HIS A 683 -16.22 -14.55 -8.75
C HIS A 683 -16.46 -15.32 -7.45
N ALA A 684 -16.90 -16.58 -7.56
CA ALA A 684 -17.41 -17.34 -6.42
C ALA A 684 -16.44 -17.40 -5.20
N PRO A 685 -15.11 -17.55 -5.38
CA PRO A 685 -14.16 -17.49 -4.27
C PRO A 685 -14.11 -16.17 -3.50
N ALA A 686 -14.53 -15.06 -4.11
CA ALA A 686 -14.53 -13.73 -3.49
C ALA A 686 -15.86 -13.38 -2.81
N PHE A 687 -16.97 -14.05 -3.17
CA PHE A 687 -18.27 -13.82 -2.56
C PHE A 687 -18.26 -14.23 -1.08
N ARG A 688 -18.84 -13.38 -0.24
CA ARG A 688 -18.98 -13.60 1.20
C ARG A 688 -20.44 -13.49 1.60
N GLU A 689 -20.93 -14.51 2.28
CA GLU A 689 -22.24 -14.46 2.93
C GLU A 689 -22.27 -13.38 4.02
N ASN A 690 -23.45 -12.82 4.28
CA ASN A 690 -23.68 -11.81 5.33
C ASN A 690 -22.78 -10.57 5.21
N THR A 691 -22.56 -10.13 3.97
CA THR A 691 -21.78 -8.93 3.64
C THR A 691 -22.70 -7.87 3.06
N ALA A 692 -22.59 -6.64 3.54
CA ALA A 692 -23.22 -5.48 2.96
C ALA A 692 -22.28 -4.87 1.92
N TYR A 693 -22.74 -4.84 0.67
CA TYR A 693 -22.07 -4.16 -0.43
C TYR A 693 -22.79 -2.86 -0.75
N GLU A 694 -22.08 -1.88 -1.29
CA GLU A 694 -22.66 -0.63 -1.78
C GLU A 694 -22.29 -0.42 -3.25
N LEU A 695 -23.30 -0.30 -4.11
CA LEU A 695 -23.13 0.15 -5.48
C LEU A 695 -23.05 1.68 -5.47
N ARG A 696 -22.01 2.23 -6.07
CA ARG A 696 -21.81 3.67 -6.23
C ARG A 696 -21.65 4.02 -7.72
N VAL A 697 -22.28 5.10 -8.15
CA VAL A 697 -22.08 5.69 -9.49
C VAL A 697 -21.48 7.08 -9.31
N TYR A 698 -20.41 7.37 -10.06
CA TYR A 698 -19.70 8.65 -10.01
C TYR A 698 -19.71 9.35 -11.37
N THR A 699 -19.64 10.67 -11.28
CA THR A 699 -19.38 11.61 -12.37
C THR A 699 -18.10 12.39 -12.07
N ASP A 700 -17.76 13.36 -12.93
CA ASP A 700 -16.73 14.37 -12.68
C ASP A 700 -17.07 15.32 -11.53
N GLU A 701 -18.35 15.46 -11.17
CA GLU A 701 -18.82 16.33 -10.07
C GLU A 701 -19.02 15.56 -8.74
N GLY A 702 -18.71 14.26 -8.72
CA GLY A 702 -18.70 13.44 -7.50
C GLY A 702 -19.67 12.27 -7.53
N LEU A 703 -20.17 11.87 -6.35
CA LEU A 703 -21.06 10.73 -6.21
C LEU A 703 -22.45 11.10 -6.74
N ALA A 704 -22.91 10.37 -7.75
CA ALA A 704 -24.21 10.57 -8.40
C ALA A 704 -25.32 9.73 -7.77
N TYR A 705 -24.99 8.51 -7.36
CA TYR A 705 -25.91 7.54 -6.78
C TYR A 705 -25.16 6.58 -5.87
N ALA A 706 -25.80 6.16 -4.78
CA ALA A 706 -25.31 5.06 -3.96
C ALA A 706 -26.47 4.29 -3.30
N SER A 707 -26.35 2.96 -3.24
CA SER A 707 -27.32 2.07 -2.59
C SER A 707 -26.68 0.77 -2.13
N MET A 708 -27.16 0.25 -1.00
CA MET A 708 -26.68 -1.00 -0.41
C MET A 708 -27.44 -2.23 -0.90
N PHE A 709 -26.76 -3.38 -0.91
CA PHE A 709 -27.30 -4.71 -1.25
C PHE A 709 -26.41 -5.81 -0.65
N ASN A 710 -26.90 -7.05 -0.55
CA ASN A 710 -26.15 -8.16 0.07
C ASN A 710 -25.42 -9.10 -0.92
N GLY A 711 -25.49 -8.79 -2.22
CA GLY A 711 -24.80 -9.53 -3.28
C GLY A 711 -25.39 -10.88 -3.68
N ARG A 712 -26.50 -11.33 -3.08
CA ARG A 712 -27.13 -12.62 -3.40
C ARG A 712 -27.84 -12.63 -4.75
N GLU A 713 -28.41 -11.50 -5.13
CA GLU A 713 -29.10 -11.34 -6.41
C GLU A 713 -28.37 -10.37 -7.34
N THR A 714 -28.68 -10.47 -8.64
CA THR A 714 -28.25 -9.48 -9.63
C THR A 714 -29.03 -8.19 -9.43
N GLN A 715 -28.31 -7.07 -9.48
CA GLN A 715 -28.84 -5.73 -9.29
C GLN A 715 -29.01 -5.02 -10.63
N HIS A 716 -30.05 -4.18 -10.74
CA HIS A 716 -30.31 -3.36 -11.91
C HIS A 716 -30.57 -1.92 -11.47
N LEU A 717 -30.02 -0.96 -12.21
CA LEU A 717 -30.17 0.47 -11.95
C LEU A 717 -30.32 1.23 -13.26
N SER A 718 -31.23 2.21 -13.30
CA SER A 718 -31.28 3.18 -14.39
C SER A 718 -31.31 4.62 -13.86
N LEU A 719 -30.47 5.47 -14.43
CA LEU A 719 -30.33 6.88 -14.07
C LEU A 719 -30.57 7.76 -15.31
N ALA A 720 -31.20 8.92 -15.09
CA ALA A 720 -31.22 9.98 -16.09
C ALA A 720 -29.82 10.60 -16.20
N VAL A 721 -29.28 10.66 -17.42
CA VAL A 721 -27.96 11.22 -17.68
C VAL A 721 -28.04 12.74 -17.76
N GLN A 722 -27.15 13.41 -17.03
CA GLN A 722 -26.94 14.86 -17.10
C GLN A 722 -25.66 15.16 -17.87
N LYS A 723 -25.49 16.44 -18.22
CA LYS A 723 -24.28 16.92 -18.87
C LYS A 723 -23.09 16.84 -17.90
N ARG A 724 -22.29 15.79 -18.05
CA ARG A 724 -21.11 15.44 -17.25
C ARG A 724 -19.98 15.03 -18.18
N ALA A 725 -18.74 14.95 -17.70
CA ALA A 725 -17.62 14.48 -18.51
C ALA A 725 -17.63 12.95 -18.68
N PHE A 726 -18.00 12.21 -17.63
CA PHE A 726 -18.09 10.75 -17.67
C PHE A 726 -19.09 10.20 -16.63
N TYR A 727 -19.45 8.93 -16.79
CA TYR A 727 -20.05 8.11 -15.76
C TYR A 727 -19.22 6.85 -15.52
N ARG A 728 -19.02 6.46 -14.25
CA ARG A 728 -18.41 5.18 -13.86
C ARG A 728 -19.13 4.60 -12.65
N ALA A 729 -18.99 3.30 -12.43
CA ALA A 729 -19.54 2.64 -11.24
C ALA A 729 -18.48 1.84 -10.49
N GLU A 730 -18.73 1.65 -9.20
CA GLU A 730 -17.92 0.78 -8.34
C GLU A 730 -18.79 0.08 -7.30
N VAL A 731 -18.27 -1.01 -6.75
CA VAL A 731 -18.90 -1.72 -5.65
C VAL A 731 -17.92 -1.81 -4.48
N VAL A 732 -18.40 -1.46 -3.29
CA VAL A 732 -17.63 -1.42 -2.05
C VAL A 732 -18.14 -2.49 -1.08
N ASP A 733 -17.25 -3.26 -0.45
CA ASP A 733 -17.56 -4.13 0.69
C ASP A 733 -17.56 -3.29 1.98
N LEU A 734 -18.73 -2.96 2.50
CA LEU A 734 -18.89 -2.14 3.70
C LEU A 734 -18.58 -2.92 4.98
N THR A 735 -18.83 -4.23 4.99
CA THR A 735 -18.66 -5.08 6.19
C THR A 735 -17.20 -5.33 6.52
N HIS A 736 -16.35 -5.52 5.52
CA HIS A 736 -14.95 -5.91 5.71
C HIS A 736 -13.98 -4.78 5.39
N GLY A 737 -14.26 -3.57 5.85
CA GLY A 737 -13.29 -2.48 5.83
C GLY A 737 -13.40 -1.48 4.68
N GLY A 738 -14.50 -1.49 3.91
CA GLY A 738 -14.77 -0.47 2.90
C GLY A 738 -13.96 -0.64 1.61
N PHE A 739 -13.55 -1.86 1.28
CA PHE A 739 -12.72 -2.09 0.08
C PHE A 739 -13.55 -2.07 -1.20
N ARG A 740 -13.02 -1.43 -2.24
CA ARG A 740 -13.58 -1.50 -3.60
C ARG A 740 -13.33 -2.90 -4.16
N ILE A 741 -14.39 -3.68 -4.29
CA ILE A 741 -14.32 -5.05 -4.81
C ILE A 741 -14.54 -5.10 -6.32
N ALA A 742 -15.08 -4.04 -6.93
CA ALA A 742 -15.20 -3.89 -8.38
C ALA A 742 -15.23 -2.42 -8.80
N VAL A 743 -14.68 -2.13 -9.97
CA VAL A 743 -14.67 -0.83 -10.65
C VAL A 743 -14.99 -1.06 -12.13
N GLY A 744 -16.02 -0.39 -12.64
CA GLY A 744 -16.38 -0.37 -14.05
C GLY A 744 -15.64 0.76 -14.76
N ASN A 745 -15.18 0.50 -15.98
CA ASN A 745 -14.52 1.53 -16.79
C ASN A 745 -15.50 2.66 -17.16
N PRO A 746 -15.01 3.91 -17.31
CA PRO A 746 -15.88 5.04 -17.59
C PRO A 746 -16.53 4.97 -18.97
N ILE A 747 -17.68 5.64 -19.10
CA ILE A 747 -18.26 6.04 -20.39
C ILE A 747 -18.13 7.56 -20.45
N TRP A 748 -17.40 8.09 -21.42
CA TRP A 748 -17.17 9.53 -21.56
C TRP A 748 -18.20 10.21 -22.45
N LEU A 749 -18.62 11.40 -22.06
CA LEU A 749 -19.68 12.18 -22.70
C LEU A 749 -19.16 13.42 -23.45
N ASP A 750 -17.84 13.52 -23.59
CA ASP A 750 -17.10 14.58 -24.29
C ASP A 750 -16.63 14.14 -25.69
N GLY A 751 -17.19 13.06 -26.23
CA GLY A 751 -16.88 12.57 -27.57
C GLY A 751 -17.11 13.62 -28.66
N LYS A 752 -16.44 13.47 -29.81
CA LYS A 752 -16.67 14.32 -30.98
C LYS A 752 -17.88 13.82 -31.77
N GLU A 753 -18.68 14.74 -32.32
CA GLU A 753 -19.70 14.34 -33.30
C GLU A 753 -19.03 13.56 -34.42
N ALA A 754 -19.56 12.38 -34.73
CA ALA A 754 -19.15 11.66 -35.92
C ALA A 754 -19.49 12.56 -37.11
N GLU A 755 -18.48 13.10 -37.80
CA GLU A 755 -18.66 13.71 -39.11
C GLU A 755 -19.30 12.63 -39.99
N THR A 756 -20.60 12.77 -40.23
CA THR A 756 -21.32 11.87 -41.12
C THR A 756 -20.73 12.04 -42.52
N GLU A 757 -20.35 10.93 -43.16
CA GLU A 757 -19.83 10.85 -44.54
C GLU A 757 -20.86 11.30 -45.61
N ALA A 758 -21.68 12.31 -45.34
CA ALA A 758 -22.68 12.86 -46.26
C ALA A 758 -22.21 14.14 -46.97
N GLU A 759 -21.08 14.76 -46.59
CA GLU A 759 -20.60 16.01 -47.21
C GLU A 759 -19.49 15.84 -48.26
N ASN A 760 -19.04 14.61 -48.56
CA ASN A 760 -18.08 14.35 -49.65
C ASN A 760 -18.73 13.92 -50.99
N GLU A 761 -20.07 13.99 -51.11
CA GLU A 761 -20.80 13.81 -52.37
C GLU A 761 -21.74 14.98 -52.73
N ALA A 762 -21.39 16.22 -52.33
CA ALA A 762 -22.09 17.44 -52.74
C ALA A 762 -21.24 18.37 -53.63
#